data_AF-E6QEN2-F1
#
_entry.id   AF-E6QEN2-F1
#
_cell.length_a   1.000
_cell.length_b   1.000
_cell.length_c   1.000
_cell.angle_alpha   90.00
_cell.angle_beta   90.00
_cell.angle_gamma   90.00
#
_symmetry.space_group_name_H-M   'P 1'
#
loop_
_entity.id
_entity.type
_entity.pdbx_description
1 polymer ?
#
loop_
_entity_poly.entity_id
_entity_poly.type
_entity_poly.pdbx_seq_one_letter_code
_entity_poly.pdbx_strand_id
1 'polypeptide(L)'
;MATASNANPATNAGFDIGAGATLNIASTGAAPTAVLINDITGNPSQVYGTVNASSAGAPIFIANANGIIVGSGGSIVAPGGLALDGYAQDPGTFTSAAGIKIASGAVGTGDVTIAPGAKLNAGAGFLLVAGNANVNIGSTLVTAASTAIAAGYAVSATTGALQALTIGSASVLNSAATVNFNNVGGTVAVASLGAAGNVNVLGGANVSLASAAQNYIGNNFVNGGTTVLPDNLTAGGSFTNNGVINDATSPVTISAGGSSGSLVNNGVINLTSAGASTLNLNASTVGGTVTNNGVISFSGGASMGTLNVTGANVNLYGAVNQASVAGGTPTALTATNPLAAVSLAAGTSGGVLNLGTMLYASGGTNNFSGAAVRILSGGYSSPTGTLNVTLGSGKVGSYGYNLSLFPGATLSAPTVNIIGTDATNGSNLNLFGTITGSTANVSANTVNANSAGGFSVSQGGTLTLHVAGNVNNPNGAAAAGSTAFNYNYVPVTMQGTGGTLTVRPSAYTSQAQFVNVLVNGNATLGGTGYTPPLALGANIVPNASYPNSHLVVSATGNLSLGGFNWPGMLYLANVSSASNPTVLSSSGTITLTGAVTNVIPTNVGLGGGIWFMTNKALSGISSANYVETNTNSYVNFPLASGLAAAYGKVNSYFYGATPNANASNLLTTQLLPSSYIYGR
;
A
#
# COMPACT_ATOMS: atom_id res chain seq x y z
N MET A 1 39.30 61.20 -14.52
CA MET A 1 40.41 60.80 -15.40
C MET A 1 41.65 60.59 -14.53
N ALA A 2 42.04 59.33 -14.33
CA ALA A 2 43.32 58.97 -13.75
C ALA A 2 44.04 58.11 -14.79
N THR A 3 45.18 58.59 -15.29
CA THR A 3 46.06 57.88 -16.21
C THR A 3 47.03 57.01 -15.42
N ALA A 4 46.97 55.69 -15.60
CA ALA A 4 47.97 54.75 -15.09
C ALA A 4 48.95 54.38 -16.21
N SER A 5 50.24 54.42 -15.88
CA SER A 5 51.35 54.06 -16.77
C SER A 5 51.46 52.55 -16.95
N ASN A 6 51.63 52.11 -18.21
CA ASN A 6 51.94 50.74 -18.60
C ASN A 6 53.29 50.29 -18.04
N ALA A 7 53.25 49.50 -16.97
CA ALA A 7 54.25 48.47 -16.71
C ALA A 7 53.53 47.14 -16.96
N ASN A 8 53.75 46.54 -18.13
CA ASN A 8 53.14 45.29 -18.62
C ASN A 8 53.17 44.20 -17.53
N PRO A 9 52.09 44.01 -16.73
CA PRO A 9 51.93 42.76 -16.01
C PRO A 9 51.48 41.76 -17.07
N ALA A 10 51.88 40.49 -16.97
CA ALA A 10 51.12 39.46 -17.65
C ALA A 10 49.69 39.51 -17.06
N THR A 11 48.80 40.30 -17.64
CA THR A 11 47.43 40.45 -17.17
C THR A 11 46.79 39.10 -17.40
N ASN A 12 46.49 38.39 -16.31
CA ASN A 12 45.49 37.33 -16.38
C ASN A 12 44.28 37.93 -17.06
N ALA A 13 43.91 37.34 -18.19
CA ALA A 13 42.79 37.79 -18.97
C ALA A 13 41.54 37.43 -18.14
N GLY A 14 40.99 38.39 -17.38
CA GLY A 14 39.91 38.25 -16.40
C GLY A 14 39.45 39.63 -15.86
N PHE A 15 38.17 39.83 -15.50
CA PHE A 15 37.77 40.95 -14.61
C PHE A 15 38.19 40.59 -13.18
N ASP A 16 39.37 41.09 -12.80
CA ASP A 16 40.00 40.73 -11.54
C ASP A 16 40.11 41.94 -10.58
N ILE A 17 39.53 41.81 -9.40
CA ILE A 17 39.71 42.73 -8.27
C ILE A 17 40.54 42.01 -7.21
N GLY A 18 41.84 42.30 -7.17
CA GLY A 18 42.77 41.73 -6.20
C GLY A 18 42.42 42.08 -4.75
N ALA A 19 42.92 41.28 -3.81
CA ALA A 19 42.74 41.53 -2.38
C ALA A 19 43.22 42.95 -2.00
N GLY A 20 42.40 43.68 -1.23
CA GLY A 20 42.69 45.06 -0.83
C GLY A 20 42.38 46.14 -1.89
N ALA A 21 42.11 45.77 -3.14
CA ALA A 21 41.64 46.72 -4.15
C ALA A 21 40.14 47.04 -3.96
N THR A 22 39.73 48.25 -4.36
CA THR A 22 38.31 48.67 -4.36
C THR A 22 37.93 49.30 -5.69
N LEU A 23 36.90 48.77 -6.33
CA LEU A 23 36.21 49.38 -7.47
C LEU A 23 34.94 50.07 -6.97
N ASN A 24 34.82 51.38 -7.17
CA ASN A 24 33.59 52.12 -6.89
C ASN A 24 32.81 52.38 -8.19
N ILE A 25 31.53 52.01 -8.19
CA ILE A 25 30.60 52.20 -9.30
C ILE A 25 29.54 53.19 -8.83
N ALA A 26 29.44 54.32 -9.54
CA ALA A 26 28.48 55.38 -9.23
C ALA A 26 27.74 55.77 -10.50
N SER A 27 26.43 56.06 -10.37
CA SER A 27 25.65 56.68 -11.42
C SER A 27 25.43 58.15 -11.06
N THR A 28 25.66 59.06 -12.01
CA THR A 28 25.39 60.50 -11.86
C THR A 28 24.11 60.94 -12.58
N GLY A 29 23.36 59.99 -13.15
CA GLY A 29 22.13 60.26 -13.90
C GLY A 29 20.88 60.34 -13.02
N ALA A 30 19.90 61.15 -13.42
CA ALA A 30 18.62 61.30 -12.72
C ALA A 30 17.78 60.00 -12.67
N ALA A 31 18.04 59.06 -13.58
CA ALA A 31 17.53 57.69 -13.56
C ALA A 31 18.72 56.73 -13.59
N PRO A 32 18.95 55.94 -12.52
CA PRO A 32 20.08 55.01 -12.48
C PRO A 32 19.86 53.88 -13.50
N THR A 33 20.86 53.62 -14.34
CA THR A 33 20.86 52.53 -15.33
C THR A 33 21.63 51.34 -14.80
N ALA A 34 21.19 50.13 -15.18
CA ALA A 34 21.94 48.91 -14.90
C ALA A 34 23.37 48.98 -15.45
N VAL A 35 24.33 48.41 -14.72
CA VAL A 35 25.74 48.33 -15.14
C VAL A 35 26.10 46.89 -15.46
N LEU A 36 26.61 46.65 -16.67
CA LEU A 36 27.15 45.36 -17.09
C LEU A 36 28.68 45.41 -17.12
N ILE A 37 29.31 44.65 -16.22
CA ILE A 37 30.73 44.33 -16.25
C ILE A 37 30.84 43.01 -17.00
N ASN A 38 31.15 43.11 -18.29
CA ASN A 38 31.31 41.95 -19.14
C ASN A 38 32.77 41.68 -19.44
N ASP A 39 33.17 40.44 -19.27
CA ASP A 39 34.48 39.94 -19.63
C ASP A 39 34.36 38.75 -20.58
N ILE A 40 34.99 38.89 -21.74
CA ILE A 40 35.03 37.87 -22.80
C ILE A 40 36.39 37.16 -22.87
N THR A 41 37.29 37.46 -21.95
CA THR A 41 38.62 36.87 -21.92
C THR A 41 38.58 35.42 -21.43
N GLY A 42 39.62 34.65 -21.76
CA GLY A 42 39.64 33.19 -21.58
C GLY A 42 39.70 32.66 -20.14
N ASN A 43 39.81 33.51 -19.10
CA ASN A 43 39.78 33.03 -17.71
C ASN A 43 38.53 33.52 -16.96
N PRO A 44 38.17 32.89 -15.83
CA PRO A 44 37.08 33.35 -14.97
C PRO A 44 37.37 34.73 -14.36
N SER A 45 36.34 35.54 -14.13
CA SER A 45 36.43 36.81 -13.40
C SER A 45 36.60 36.56 -11.89
N GLN A 46 37.54 37.24 -11.23
CA GLN A 46 37.85 37.00 -9.82
C GLN A 46 37.68 38.25 -8.95
N VAL A 47 36.84 38.17 -7.91
CA VAL A 47 36.65 39.24 -6.91
C VAL A 47 37.21 38.79 -5.57
N TYR A 48 38.45 39.16 -5.27
CA TYR A 48 39.11 38.97 -3.98
C TYR A 48 39.18 40.27 -3.14
N GLY A 49 39.00 41.43 -3.77
CA GLY A 49 38.86 42.74 -3.12
C GLY A 49 37.40 43.22 -3.04
N THR A 50 37.15 44.53 -3.17
CA THR A 50 35.82 45.13 -3.02
C THR A 50 35.26 45.70 -4.32
N VAL A 51 34.03 45.35 -4.68
CA VAL A 51 33.19 46.06 -5.66
C VAL A 51 32.09 46.79 -4.89
N ASN A 52 32.11 48.11 -4.90
CA ASN A 52 31.15 48.95 -4.18
C ASN A 52 30.31 49.78 -5.14
N ALA A 53 29.01 49.53 -5.12
CA ALA A 53 28.01 50.18 -5.96
C ALA A 53 26.86 50.78 -5.16
N SER A 54 27.15 51.14 -3.91
CA SER A 54 26.18 51.77 -3.01
C SER A 54 25.55 53.03 -3.61
N SER A 55 26.28 53.73 -4.49
CA SER A 55 25.84 54.96 -5.16
C SER A 55 25.36 54.75 -6.60
N ALA A 56 25.24 53.50 -7.07
CA ALA A 56 24.78 53.22 -8.43
C ALA A 56 23.26 53.33 -8.58
N GLY A 57 22.48 52.99 -7.53
CA GLY A 57 21.02 53.06 -7.52
C GLY A 57 20.29 52.06 -8.44
N ALA A 58 21.03 51.25 -9.21
CA ALA A 58 20.52 50.25 -10.15
C ALA A 58 21.31 48.92 -10.01
N PRO A 59 20.82 47.81 -10.61
CA PRO A 59 21.49 46.53 -10.53
C PRO A 59 22.86 46.50 -11.22
N ILE A 60 23.76 45.65 -10.72
CA ILE A 60 25.02 45.31 -11.39
C ILE A 60 24.97 43.87 -11.89
N PHE A 61 25.47 43.68 -13.10
CA PHE A 61 25.70 42.38 -13.72
C PHE A 61 27.21 42.20 -13.89
N ILE A 62 27.77 41.13 -13.33
CA ILE A 62 29.12 40.66 -13.64
C ILE A 62 28.93 39.42 -14.50
N ALA A 63 29.39 39.46 -15.75
CA ALA A 63 29.21 38.38 -16.71
C ALA A 63 30.54 37.89 -17.28
N ASN A 64 30.78 36.59 -17.26
CA ASN A 64 31.92 35.94 -17.88
C ASN A 64 31.61 34.48 -18.20
N ALA A 65 31.68 34.11 -19.47
CA ALA A 65 31.36 32.75 -19.95
C ALA A 65 32.32 31.65 -19.44
N ASN A 66 33.51 32.02 -18.95
CA ASN A 66 34.47 31.11 -18.34
C ASN A 66 34.29 30.97 -16.82
N GLY A 67 33.42 31.80 -16.22
CA GLY A 67 33.00 31.70 -14.83
C GLY A 67 33.31 32.94 -14.00
N ILE A 68 32.81 32.93 -12.77
CA ILE A 68 32.95 34.02 -11.80
C ILE A 68 33.31 33.41 -10.45
N ILE A 69 34.32 33.97 -9.80
CA ILE A 69 34.78 33.56 -8.47
C ILE A 69 34.77 34.77 -7.54
N VAL A 70 33.95 34.75 -6.50
CA VAL A 70 34.06 35.69 -5.37
C VAL A 70 34.82 34.99 -4.25
N GLY A 71 36.07 35.41 -4.02
CA GLY A 71 36.94 34.79 -3.03
C GLY A 71 36.52 35.04 -1.59
N SER A 72 37.13 34.34 -0.64
CA SER A 72 36.80 34.41 0.79
C SER A 72 37.00 35.80 1.43
N GLY A 73 37.84 36.65 0.83
CA GLY A 73 38.02 38.06 1.20
C GLY A 73 37.23 39.04 0.34
N GLY A 74 36.57 38.56 -0.71
CA GLY A 74 35.82 39.37 -1.67
C GLY A 74 34.59 40.01 -1.05
N SER A 75 34.31 41.25 -1.44
CA SER A 75 33.15 42.01 -0.99
C SER A 75 32.44 42.66 -2.18
N ILE A 76 31.13 42.43 -2.33
CA ILE A 76 30.31 43.10 -3.35
C ILE A 76 29.13 43.77 -2.64
N VAL A 77 29.03 45.10 -2.76
CA VAL A 77 27.93 45.90 -2.20
C VAL A 77 27.15 46.52 -3.34
N ALA A 78 25.98 45.99 -3.64
CA ALA A 78 25.13 46.41 -4.75
C ALA A 78 23.65 46.52 -4.31
N PRO A 79 23.26 47.58 -3.57
CA PRO A 79 21.91 47.70 -3.02
C PRO A 79 20.79 47.64 -4.06
N GLY A 80 21.07 48.06 -5.30
CA GLY A 80 20.14 47.98 -6.43
C GLY A 80 19.96 46.59 -7.05
N GLY A 81 20.72 45.58 -6.59
CA GLY A 81 20.68 44.19 -7.07
C GLY A 81 22.03 43.74 -7.65
N LEU A 82 22.31 42.43 -7.57
CA LEU A 82 23.52 41.81 -8.13
C LEU A 82 23.18 40.59 -8.97
N ALA A 83 23.73 40.51 -10.17
CA ALA A 83 23.75 39.33 -10.99
C ALA A 83 25.19 38.85 -11.24
N LEU A 84 25.43 37.55 -11.05
CA LEU A 84 26.66 36.87 -11.42
C LEU A 84 26.32 35.86 -12.51
N ASP A 85 26.77 36.13 -13.73
CA ASP A 85 26.40 35.43 -14.95
C ASP A 85 27.61 34.69 -15.57
N GLY A 86 27.75 33.40 -15.28
CA GLY A 86 28.74 32.48 -15.83
C GLY A 86 28.51 32.05 -17.29
N TYR A 87 27.80 32.85 -18.09
CA TYR A 87 27.45 32.55 -19.48
C TYR A 87 27.67 33.74 -20.42
N ALA A 88 27.74 33.46 -21.72
CA ALA A 88 27.96 34.48 -22.74
C ALA A 88 26.73 35.37 -22.93
N GLN A 89 26.95 36.67 -23.17
CA GLN A 89 25.92 37.72 -23.25
C GLN A 89 24.69 37.33 -24.09
N ASP A 90 23.49 37.53 -23.53
CA ASP A 90 22.27 37.81 -24.31
C ASP A 90 21.79 39.23 -23.95
N PRO A 91 22.02 40.24 -24.81
CA PRO A 91 21.59 41.61 -24.56
C PRO A 91 20.09 41.76 -24.25
N GLY A 92 19.25 40.81 -24.66
CA GLY A 92 17.80 40.82 -24.44
C GLY A 92 17.38 40.47 -23.00
N THR A 93 18.27 39.97 -22.15
CA THR A 93 17.94 39.52 -20.78
C THR A 93 18.18 40.59 -19.70
N PHE A 94 18.85 41.70 -20.03
CA PHE A 94 19.31 42.74 -19.09
C PHE A 94 18.35 43.94 -18.95
N THR A 95 17.03 43.73 -18.88
CA THR A 95 16.06 44.83 -19.02
C THR A 95 15.42 45.36 -17.73
N SER A 96 15.49 44.68 -16.58
CA SER A 96 15.15 45.22 -15.25
C SER A 96 15.21 44.15 -14.15
N ALA A 97 15.35 44.59 -12.89
CA ALA A 97 15.40 43.72 -11.70
C ALA A 97 14.12 42.88 -11.45
N ALA A 98 13.03 43.11 -12.18
CA ALA A 98 11.71 42.52 -11.88
C ALA A 98 11.35 41.29 -12.74
N GLY A 99 12.25 40.78 -13.58
CA GLY A 99 11.94 39.59 -14.38
C GLY A 99 13.02 39.28 -15.41
N ILE A 100 14.10 38.64 -14.95
CA ILE A 100 15.18 38.19 -15.84
C ILE A 100 14.77 36.81 -16.39
N LYS A 101 14.55 36.75 -17.71
CA LYS A 101 14.30 35.50 -18.44
C LYS A 101 15.61 34.98 -19.00
N ILE A 102 15.92 33.71 -18.77
CA ILE A 102 17.06 33.04 -19.41
C ILE A 102 16.56 32.43 -20.73
N ALA A 103 17.16 32.79 -21.86
CA ALA A 103 16.88 32.13 -23.13
C ALA A 103 17.44 30.71 -23.09
N SER A 104 16.57 29.70 -23.30
CA SER A 104 16.85 28.26 -23.15
C SER A 104 17.80 27.64 -24.20
N GLY A 105 18.68 28.45 -24.81
CA GLY A 105 19.61 28.02 -25.87
C GLY A 105 21.03 28.60 -25.77
N ALA A 106 21.37 29.35 -24.71
CA ALA A 106 22.69 29.97 -24.57
C ALA A 106 23.73 29.00 -23.98
N VAL A 107 24.85 28.83 -24.69
CA VAL A 107 25.96 27.90 -24.38
C VAL A 107 27.08 28.66 -23.67
N GLY A 108 27.09 28.66 -22.34
CA GLY A 108 28.23 29.05 -21.50
C GLY A 108 28.48 27.98 -20.45
N THR A 109 29.74 27.72 -20.07
CA THR A 109 30.11 26.62 -19.15
C THR A 109 30.87 27.13 -17.91
N GLY A 110 30.80 28.43 -17.63
CA GLY A 110 31.50 29.04 -16.51
C GLY A 110 30.77 28.82 -15.18
N ASP A 111 31.47 28.26 -14.19
CA ASP A 111 30.95 28.15 -12.83
C ASP A 111 30.76 29.55 -12.20
N VAL A 112 29.72 29.71 -11.40
CA VAL A 112 29.58 30.85 -10.47
C VAL A 112 29.90 30.35 -9.07
N THR A 113 31.03 30.74 -8.52
CA THR A 113 31.51 30.31 -7.20
C THR A 113 31.64 31.48 -6.26
N ILE A 114 30.94 31.42 -5.14
CA ILE A 114 31.06 32.34 -4.01
C ILE A 114 31.73 31.54 -2.90
N ALA A 115 32.98 31.86 -2.57
CA ALA A 115 33.74 31.13 -1.57
C ALA A 115 33.25 31.44 -0.14
N PRO A 116 33.41 30.50 0.81
CA PRO A 116 33.16 30.78 2.22
C PRO A 116 33.93 32.02 2.72
N GLY A 117 33.23 32.91 3.41
CA GLY A 117 33.78 34.19 3.89
C GLY A 117 33.52 35.40 2.99
N ALA A 118 33.14 35.19 1.71
CA ALA A 118 32.77 36.27 0.80
C ALA A 118 31.58 37.08 1.35
N LYS A 119 31.61 38.41 1.18
CA LYS A 119 30.59 39.33 1.69
C LYS A 119 29.80 39.95 0.55
N LEU A 120 28.62 39.39 0.27
CA LEU A 120 27.74 39.90 -0.78
C LEU A 120 26.51 40.55 -0.14
N ASN A 121 26.27 41.82 -0.49
CA ASN A 121 25.08 42.57 -0.09
C ASN A 121 24.38 43.10 -1.35
N ALA A 122 23.20 42.55 -1.64
CA ALA A 122 22.36 43.02 -2.74
C ALA A 122 20.93 43.26 -2.25
N GLY A 123 20.66 44.47 -1.75
CA GLY A 123 19.37 44.85 -1.14
C GLY A 123 18.13 44.47 -1.96
N ALA A 124 18.16 44.69 -3.29
CA ALA A 124 17.05 44.34 -4.17
C ALA A 124 16.98 42.84 -4.57
N GLY A 125 18.08 42.08 -4.39
CA GLY A 125 18.12 40.65 -4.68
C GLY A 125 19.36 40.18 -5.44
N PHE A 126 19.49 38.86 -5.56
CA PHE A 126 20.56 38.17 -6.31
C PHE A 126 20.02 37.40 -7.52
N LEU A 127 20.79 37.39 -8.60
CA LEU A 127 20.66 36.42 -9.70
C LEU A 127 22.00 35.70 -9.88
N LEU A 128 22.00 34.37 -9.83
CA LEU A 128 23.18 33.56 -10.05
C LEU A 128 22.92 32.61 -11.21
N VAL A 129 23.62 32.79 -12.33
CA VAL A 129 23.44 31.98 -13.55
C VAL A 129 24.75 31.33 -13.95
N ALA A 130 24.79 30.01 -14.14
CA ALA A 130 26.01 29.31 -14.54
C ALA A 130 25.90 28.60 -15.90
N GLY A 131 24.94 28.95 -16.77
CA GLY A 131 24.76 28.28 -18.06
C GLY A 131 24.68 26.74 -17.91
N ASN A 132 25.59 26.00 -18.53
CA ASN A 132 25.77 24.53 -18.42
C ASN A 132 26.69 24.09 -17.27
N ALA A 133 26.95 24.94 -16.27
CA ALA A 133 27.93 24.75 -15.21
C ALA A 133 27.32 24.83 -13.80
N ASN A 134 28.17 24.98 -12.77
CA ASN A 134 27.79 24.95 -11.37
C ASN A 134 27.55 26.34 -10.77
N VAL A 135 26.60 26.43 -9.85
CA VAL A 135 26.52 27.53 -8.88
C VAL A 135 26.93 27.01 -7.50
N ASN A 136 28.01 27.56 -6.94
CA ASN A 136 28.59 27.17 -5.66
C ASN A 136 28.48 28.30 -4.61
N ILE A 137 27.60 28.04 -3.65
CA ILE A 137 27.09 28.75 -2.48
C ILE A 137 27.91 28.76 -1.18
N GLY A 138 29.10 29.33 -1.11
CA GLY A 138 29.96 29.17 0.07
C GLY A 138 29.69 30.12 1.25
N SER A 139 29.05 31.27 1.03
CA SER A 139 28.85 32.31 2.05
C SER A 139 27.40 32.82 2.13
N THR A 140 27.06 33.50 3.23
CA THR A 140 25.75 34.14 3.42
C THR A 140 25.52 35.27 2.43
N LEU A 141 24.44 35.15 1.66
CA LEU A 141 23.89 36.20 0.82
C LEU A 141 23.08 37.16 1.72
N VAL A 142 23.66 38.29 2.08
CA VAL A 142 23.07 39.24 3.06
C VAL A 142 22.04 40.14 2.36
N THR A 143 20.90 40.38 3.04
CA THR A 143 19.90 41.43 2.74
C THR A 143 19.13 41.33 1.42
N ALA A 144 19.08 40.17 0.76
CA ALA A 144 18.30 40.03 -0.46
C ALA A 144 16.80 39.87 -0.20
N ALA A 145 15.98 40.72 -0.81
CA ALA A 145 14.53 40.53 -0.89
C ALA A 145 14.14 39.30 -1.73
N SER A 146 15.00 38.87 -2.66
CA SER A 146 14.82 37.67 -3.49
C SER A 146 16.17 37.14 -4.01
N THR A 147 16.29 35.83 -4.24
CA THR A 147 17.50 35.23 -4.87
C THR A 147 17.05 34.21 -5.91
N ALA A 148 17.45 34.39 -7.17
CA ALA A 148 17.21 33.43 -8.25
C ALA A 148 18.51 32.70 -8.61
N ILE A 149 18.43 31.38 -8.79
CA ILE A 149 19.56 30.54 -9.16
C ILE A 149 19.20 29.73 -10.40
N ALA A 150 20.05 29.78 -11.41
CA ALA A 150 19.95 28.97 -12.62
C ALA A 150 21.29 28.30 -12.92
N ALA A 151 21.35 26.99 -12.75
CA ALA A 151 22.53 26.19 -13.06
C ALA A 151 22.14 25.07 -14.01
N GLY A 152 22.95 24.83 -15.03
CA GLY A 152 22.77 23.72 -15.95
C GLY A 152 23.33 22.42 -15.40
N TYR A 153 24.38 22.44 -14.56
CA TYR A 153 24.99 21.22 -14.05
C TYR A 153 24.73 20.93 -12.56
N ALA A 154 24.99 21.86 -11.65
CA ALA A 154 24.68 21.66 -10.24
C ALA A 154 24.52 22.96 -9.44
N VAL A 155 23.77 22.87 -8.35
CA VAL A 155 23.75 23.91 -7.31
C VAL A 155 24.22 23.28 -6.01
N SER A 156 25.18 23.91 -5.33
CA SER A 156 25.62 23.55 -3.98
C SER A 156 25.58 24.77 -3.07
N ALA A 157 25.15 24.65 -1.81
CA ALA A 157 25.14 25.79 -0.90
C ALA A 157 25.32 25.45 0.58
N THR A 158 26.40 25.97 1.16
CA THR A 158 26.89 25.76 2.53
C THR A 158 25.97 26.37 3.59
N THR A 159 26.22 25.95 4.83
CA THR A 159 25.56 26.43 6.05
C THR A 159 25.33 27.94 6.10
N GLY A 160 24.06 28.35 6.24
CA GLY A 160 23.67 29.76 6.40
C GLY A 160 23.83 30.61 5.13
N ALA A 161 24.16 30.02 3.98
CA ALA A 161 24.37 30.74 2.73
C ALA A 161 23.07 31.37 2.17
N LEU A 162 21.94 30.69 2.38
CA LEU A 162 20.67 30.93 1.70
C LEU A 162 19.53 31.17 2.69
N GLN A 163 19.43 32.37 3.27
CA GLN A 163 18.24 32.77 4.03
C GLN A 163 17.22 33.40 3.06
N ALA A 164 15.99 32.87 3.04
CA ALA A 164 14.87 33.27 2.18
C ALA A 164 15.16 33.20 0.65
N LEU A 165 15.30 31.99 0.13
CA LEU A 165 15.55 31.75 -1.30
C LEU A 165 14.24 31.55 -2.07
N THR A 166 13.83 32.54 -2.86
CA THR A 166 12.81 32.32 -3.90
C THR A 166 13.50 31.89 -5.19
N ILE A 167 13.72 30.58 -5.42
CA ILE A 167 14.19 30.05 -6.72
C ILE A 167 13.04 30.15 -7.73
N GLY A 168 12.60 31.37 -8.04
CA GLY A 168 11.48 31.69 -8.91
C GLY A 168 11.88 31.56 -10.38
N SER A 169 11.13 30.75 -11.12
CA SER A 169 10.97 30.82 -12.59
C SER A 169 12.26 30.79 -13.44
N ALA A 170 13.26 30.00 -13.06
CA ALA A 170 14.22 29.51 -14.04
C ALA A 170 13.61 28.26 -14.70
N SER A 171 13.28 28.36 -15.99
CA SER A 171 13.25 27.16 -16.81
C SER A 171 14.65 26.54 -16.76
N VAL A 172 14.86 25.49 -15.97
CA VAL A 172 15.93 24.53 -16.27
C VAL A 172 15.43 23.71 -17.45
N LEU A 173 15.35 24.36 -18.61
CA LEU A 173 15.17 23.68 -19.88
C LEU A 173 16.58 23.32 -20.34
N ASN A 174 16.95 22.06 -20.09
CA ASN A 174 18.01 21.28 -20.73
C ASN A 174 19.23 20.85 -19.86
N SER A 175 19.10 19.60 -19.37
CA SER A 175 20.10 18.57 -19.01
C SER A 175 20.84 18.61 -17.65
N ALA A 176 20.65 17.56 -16.85
CA ALA A 176 21.46 17.03 -15.73
C ALA A 176 21.53 17.73 -14.33
N ALA A 177 21.02 18.95 -14.15
CA ALA A 177 21.20 19.73 -12.92
C ALA A 177 20.92 18.99 -11.57
N THR A 178 21.95 18.71 -10.76
CA THR A 178 21.80 18.18 -9.38
C THR A 178 21.83 19.31 -8.34
N VAL A 179 20.84 19.35 -7.43
CA VAL A 179 20.77 20.34 -6.34
C VAL A 179 21.15 19.67 -5.02
N ASN A 180 22.16 20.21 -4.34
CA ASN A 180 22.61 19.73 -3.03
C ASN A 180 22.39 20.81 -1.96
N PHE A 181 21.52 20.53 -1.00
CA PHE A 181 21.36 21.32 0.22
C PHE A 181 22.23 20.72 1.32
N ASN A 182 23.22 21.47 1.82
CA ASN A 182 24.12 21.03 2.89
C ASN A 182 24.18 22.04 4.06
N ASN A 183 23.07 22.75 4.32
CA ASN A 183 23.02 23.81 5.31
C ASN A 183 22.99 23.30 6.76
N VAL A 184 24.11 23.30 7.46
CA VAL A 184 24.18 22.84 8.87
C VAL A 184 23.77 23.96 9.84
N GLY A 185 22.47 24.20 9.98
CA GLY A 185 21.92 25.25 10.87
C GLY A 185 21.15 26.33 10.11
N GLY A 186 20.04 26.78 10.69
CA GLY A 186 19.04 27.62 10.02
C GLY A 186 18.21 26.84 8.98
N THR A 187 17.05 27.38 8.59
CA THR A 187 16.16 26.79 7.57
C THR A 187 16.34 27.51 6.24
N VAL A 188 16.62 26.77 5.16
CA VAL A 188 16.59 27.29 3.79
C VAL A 188 15.16 27.23 3.29
N ALA A 189 14.48 28.37 3.21
CA ALA A 189 13.18 28.47 2.57
C ALA A 189 13.36 28.53 1.05
N VAL A 190 12.73 27.62 0.31
CA VAL A 190 12.78 27.47 -1.16
C VAL A 190 11.39 27.72 -1.72
N ALA A 191 11.16 28.88 -2.34
CA ALA A 191 9.82 29.24 -2.79
C ALA A 191 9.30 28.42 -3.99
N SER A 192 10.20 27.94 -4.85
CA SER A 192 9.90 26.99 -5.93
C SER A 192 11.15 26.18 -6.25
N LEU A 193 11.02 24.92 -6.67
CA LEU A 193 12.16 24.05 -6.97
C LEU A 193 11.95 23.33 -8.30
N GLY A 194 12.61 23.80 -9.36
CA GLY A 194 12.66 23.12 -10.65
C GLY A 194 14.04 22.51 -10.89
N ALA A 195 14.22 21.23 -10.58
CA ALA A 195 15.48 20.53 -10.79
C ALA A 195 15.29 19.44 -11.85
N ALA A 196 16.00 19.47 -12.98
CA ALA A 196 15.91 18.40 -13.98
C ALA A 196 16.62 17.10 -13.53
N GLY A 197 17.65 17.22 -12.69
CA GLY A 197 18.41 16.10 -12.13
C GLY A 197 17.98 15.74 -10.70
N ASN A 198 18.94 15.29 -9.90
CA ASN A 198 18.68 14.85 -8.53
C ASN A 198 18.57 16.05 -7.57
N VAL A 199 17.82 15.88 -6.48
CA VAL A 199 17.82 16.81 -5.34
C VAL A 199 18.22 16.05 -4.09
N ASN A 200 19.27 16.51 -3.41
CA ASN A 200 19.77 15.90 -2.19
C ASN A 200 19.70 16.90 -1.04
N VAL A 201 19.00 16.56 0.03
CA VAL A 201 19.03 17.27 1.32
C VAL A 201 19.94 16.48 2.24
N LEU A 202 21.17 16.94 2.48
CA LEU A 202 22.17 16.17 3.23
C LEU A 202 21.86 16.12 4.74
N GLY A 203 22.52 15.19 5.45
CA GLY A 203 22.38 15.06 6.90
C GLY A 203 22.67 16.38 7.63
N GLY A 204 21.77 16.77 8.54
CA GLY A 204 21.85 18.04 9.29
C GLY A 204 21.32 19.27 8.53
N ALA A 205 20.99 19.15 7.24
CA ALA A 205 20.33 20.20 6.49
C ALA A 205 18.87 20.41 6.95
N ASN A 206 18.39 21.65 6.90
CA ASN A 206 16.97 21.98 7.12
C ASN A 206 16.44 22.82 5.96
N VAL A 207 15.53 22.25 5.16
CA VAL A 207 14.98 22.87 3.96
C VAL A 207 13.47 22.98 4.13
N SER A 208 12.89 24.15 3.84
CA SER A 208 11.45 24.33 3.75
C SER A 208 11.10 24.65 2.30
N LEU A 209 10.44 23.72 1.62
CA LEU A 209 9.85 24.04 0.31
C LEU A 209 8.61 24.89 0.56
N ALA A 210 8.23 25.80 -0.35
CA ALA A 210 6.99 26.57 -0.24
C ALA A 210 5.84 25.90 -1.01
N SER A 211 4.61 26.27 -0.67
CA SER A 211 3.39 25.81 -1.34
C SER A 211 3.22 26.58 -2.65
N ALA A 212 3.83 26.09 -3.73
CA ALA A 212 3.55 26.57 -5.07
C ALA A 212 3.74 25.43 -6.08
N ALA A 213 2.91 25.43 -7.11
CA ALA A 213 2.70 24.39 -8.12
C ALA A 213 3.91 24.00 -9.01
N GLN A 214 5.15 24.20 -8.55
CA GLN A 214 6.37 24.12 -9.35
C GLN A 214 7.52 23.34 -8.69
N ASN A 215 7.27 22.54 -7.63
CA ASN A 215 8.28 21.62 -7.08
C ASN A 215 8.38 20.36 -7.96
N TYR A 216 9.06 20.47 -9.10
CA TYR A 216 9.32 19.37 -10.02
C TYR A 216 10.79 18.96 -9.94
N ILE A 217 11.00 17.68 -9.64
CA ILE A 217 12.32 17.05 -9.66
C ILE A 217 12.29 16.05 -10.80
N GLY A 218 13.14 16.20 -11.82
CA GLY A 218 13.15 15.34 -13.01
C GLY A 218 13.74 13.95 -12.74
N ASN A 219 14.58 13.81 -11.71
CA ASN A 219 15.19 12.54 -11.32
C ASN A 219 14.92 12.21 -9.84
N ASN A 220 15.93 11.83 -9.05
CA ASN A 220 15.72 11.35 -7.69
C ASN A 220 15.63 12.49 -6.66
N PHE A 221 14.80 12.32 -5.64
CA PHE A 221 14.85 13.11 -4.40
C PHE A 221 15.41 12.26 -3.26
N VAL A 222 16.44 12.74 -2.58
CA VAL A 222 17.06 12.06 -1.43
C VAL A 222 17.11 13.01 -0.23
N ASN A 223 16.34 12.72 0.81
CA ASN A 223 16.35 13.48 2.07
C ASN A 223 17.10 12.72 3.16
N GLY A 224 18.29 13.17 3.52
CA GLY A 224 19.01 12.78 4.73
C GLY A 224 18.91 13.80 5.88
N GLY A 225 18.35 14.99 5.63
CA GLY A 225 18.15 16.05 6.62
C GLY A 225 16.68 16.22 7.05
N THR A 226 16.29 17.45 7.38
CA THR A 226 14.91 17.83 7.66
C THR A 226 14.35 18.58 6.45
N THR A 227 13.24 18.12 5.91
CA THR A 227 12.49 18.81 4.84
C THR A 227 11.10 19.16 5.33
N VAL A 228 10.70 20.43 5.23
CA VAL A 228 9.32 20.87 5.43
C VAL A 228 8.61 20.91 4.07
N LEU A 229 7.51 20.16 3.94
CA LEU A 229 6.66 20.08 2.75
C LEU A 229 5.29 20.69 3.06
N PRO A 230 4.98 21.91 2.59
CA PRO A 230 3.66 22.51 2.74
C PRO A 230 2.71 22.19 1.58
N ASP A 231 3.09 21.29 0.67
CA ASP A 231 2.24 20.78 -0.42
C ASP A 231 2.87 19.48 -0.98
N ASN A 232 2.27 18.93 -2.04
CA ASN A 232 2.70 17.76 -2.77
C ASN A 232 4.14 17.89 -3.31
N LEU A 233 4.86 16.77 -3.33
CA LEU A 233 6.20 16.67 -3.92
C LEU A 233 6.27 15.48 -4.87
N THR A 234 6.74 15.72 -6.09
CA THR A 234 6.91 14.68 -7.11
C THR A 234 8.35 14.64 -7.60
N ALA A 235 8.98 13.48 -7.48
CA ALA A 235 10.25 13.15 -8.11
C ALA A 235 9.98 12.33 -9.38
N GLY A 236 10.64 12.63 -10.49
CA GLY A 236 10.50 11.93 -11.78
C GLY A 236 11.20 10.57 -11.80
N GLY A 237 12.17 10.38 -10.89
CA GLY A 237 12.78 9.10 -10.56
C GLY A 237 12.29 8.56 -9.21
N SER A 238 13.22 8.14 -8.35
CA SER A 238 12.92 7.61 -7.02
C SER A 238 12.89 8.68 -5.94
N PHE A 239 12.13 8.42 -4.88
CA PHE A 239 12.05 9.24 -3.68
C PHE A 239 12.60 8.47 -2.49
N THR A 240 13.61 8.97 -1.81
CA THR A 240 14.21 8.32 -0.63
C THR A 240 14.25 9.28 0.55
N ASN A 241 13.58 8.94 1.64
CA ASN A 241 13.65 9.64 2.91
C ASN A 241 14.45 8.82 3.94
N ASN A 242 15.63 9.28 4.29
CA ASN A 242 16.46 8.78 5.38
C ASN A 242 16.46 9.71 6.61
N GLY A 243 15.98 10.95 6.45
CA GLY A 243 15.91 11.97 7.48
C GLY A 243 14.49 12.19 8.01
N VAL A 244 14.10 13.45 8.20
CA VAL A 244 12.78 13.86 8.67
C VAL A 244 12.07 14.64 7.58
N ILE A 245 10.82 14.28 7.30
CA ILE A 245 9.89 15.10 6.53
C ILE A 245 8.83 15.60 7.51
N ASN A 246 8.63 16.91 7.58
CA ASN A 246 7.54 17.54 8.30
C ASN A 246 6.58 18.15 7.29
N ASP A 247 5.30 17.95 7.49
CA ASP A 247 4.27 18.51 6.61
C ASP A 247 3.40 19.52 7.36
N ALA A 248 3.16 20.68 6.73
CA ALA A 248 2.39 21.79 7.28
C ALA A 248 0.92 21.85 6.79
N THR A 249 0.52 20.97 5.86
CA THR A 249 -0.79 21.01 5.16
C THR A 249 -1.44 19.63 5.07
N SER A 250 -2.68 19.55 4.58
CA SER A 250 -3.36 18.26 4.30
C SER A 250 -4.37 18.47 3.17
N PRO A 251 -4.46 17.58 2.17
CA PRO A 251 -3.67 16.35 1.99
C PRO A 251 -2.24 16.61 1.53
N VAL A 252 -1.32 15.68 1.81
CA VAL A 252 0.01 15.64 1.19
C VAL A 252 0.24 14.39 0.39
N THR A 253 0.72 14.59 -0.83
CA THR A 253 1.09 13.55 -1.78
C THR A 253 2.58 13.59 -2.05
N ILE A 254 3.25 12.48 -1.76
CA ILE A 254 4.64 12.24 -2.14
C ILE A 254 4.64 11.20 -3.25
N SER A 255 5.16 11.56 -4.41
CA SER A 255 5.16 10.70 -5.59
C SER A 255 6.58 10.44 -6.12
N ALA A 256 6.84 9.19 -6.47
CA ALA A 256 7.96 8.76 -7.29
C ALA A 256 7.45 8.43 -8.70
N GLY A 257 8.08 9.04 -9.71
CA GLY A 257 7.70 9.03 -11.11
C GLY A 257 8.49 8.02 -11.94
N GLY A 258 8.30 8.09 -13.25
CA GLY A 258 8.93 7.16 -14.19
C GLY A 258 8.32 5.75 -14.10
N SER A 259 8.65 4.88 -15.05
CA SER A 259 8.10 3.51 -15.08
C SER A 259 8.54 2.64 -13.91
N SER A 260 9.68 2.96 -13.28
CA SER A 260 10.32 2.16 -12.22
C SER A 260 10.73 2.96 -10.96
N GLY A 261 10.34 4.23 -10.82
CA GLY A 261 10.69 5.04 -9.66
C GLY A 261 10.07 4.47 -8.39
N SER A 262 10.89 4.33 -7.34
CA SER A 262 10.47 3.76 -6.05
C SER A 262 10.44 4.83 -4.96
N LEU A 263 9.54 4.67 -3.99
CA LEU A 263 9.45 5.51 -2.81
C LEU A 263 9.93 4.70 -1.60
N VAL A 264 10.97 5.16 -0.92
CA VAL A 264 11.53 4.49 0.27
C VAL A 264 11.56 5.47 1.44
N ASN A 265 10.86 5.14 2.52
CA ASN A 265 10.95 5.82 3.80
C ASN A 265 11.73 4.97 4.81
N ASN A 266 12.98 5.33 5.07
CA ASN A 266 13.80 4.79 6.17
C ASN A 266 13.82 5.71 7.40
N GLY A 267 13.48 6.99 7.20
CA GLY A 267 13.44 8.01 8.25
C GLY A 267 12.04 8.21 8.85
N VAL A 268 11.69 9.46 9.11
CA VAL A 268 10.41 9.85 9.71
C VAL A 268 9.63 10.75 8.76
N ILE A 269 8.34 10.50 8.61
CA ILE A 269 7.37 11.40 7.97
C ILE A 269 6.38 11.84 9.05
N ASN A 270 6.33 13.13 9.37
CA ASN A 270 5.43 13.73 10.35
C ASN A 270 4.41 14.62 9.66
N LEU A 271 3.13 14.28 9.76
CA LEU A 271 2.02 15.13 9.32
C LEU A 271 1.59 16.01 10.49
N THR A 272 1.88 17.31 10.42
CA THR A 272 1.65 18.26 11.53
C THR A 272 0.43 19.18 11.32
N SER A 273 -0.32 18.99 10.24
CA SER A 273 -1.48 19.83 9.90
C SER A 273 -2.57 19.81 10.97
N ALA A 274 -3.11 20.99 11.32
CA ALA A 274 -4.18 21.16 12.31
C ALA A 274 -5.53 20.61 11.81
N GLY A 275 -5.70 19.28 11.76
CA GLY A 275 -6.92 18.64 11.29
C GLY A 275 -6.74 17.19 10.83
N ALA A 276 -7.76 16.65 10.14
CA ALA A 276 -7.69 15.34 9.52
C ALA A 276 -6.58 15.35 8.45
N SER A 277 -5.50 14.63 8.72
CA SER A 277 -4.32 14.59 7.86
C SER A 277 -4.43 13.41 6.89
N THR A 278 -4.23 13.65 5.59
CA THR A 278 -4.17 12.57 4.58
C THR A 278 -2.77 12.49 3.99
N LEU A 279 -2.16 11.31 4.07
CA LEU A 279 -0.89 11.00 3.39
C LEU A 279 -1.14 10.09 2.20
N ASN A 280 -0.72 10.53 1.02
CA ASN A 280 -0.67 9.71 -0.19
C ASN A 280 0.78 9.43 -0.55
N LEU A 281 1.17 8.15 -0.59
CA LEU A 281 2.48 7.70 -1.08
C LEU A 281 2.30 6.95 -2.39
N ASN A 282 2.78 7.52 -3.49
CA ASN A 282 2.55 6.99 -4.82
C ASN A 282 3.86 6.65 -5.53
N ALA A 283 3.91 5.47 -6.13
CA ALA A 283 4.92 5.05 -7.10
C ALA A 283 4.23 4.44 -8.33
N SER A 284 4.97 4.27 -9.43
CA SER A 284 4.46 3.57 -10.62
C SER A 284 3.93 2.18 -10.28
N THR A 285 2.72 1.86 -10.75
CA THR A 285 2.10 0.53 -10.60
C THR A 285 2.68 -0.54 -11.52
N VAL A 286 3.57 -0.16 -12.45
CA VAL A 286 4.21 -1.07 -13.41
C VAL A 286 5.55 -1.60 -12.89
N GLY A 287 6.34 -0.76 -12.23
CA GLY A 287 7.67 -1.16 -11.72
C GLY A 287 8.15 -0.45 -10.47
N GLY A 288 7.42 0.54 -9.95
CA GLY A 288 7.80 1.31 -8.77
C GLY A 288 7.40 0.62 -7.47
N THR A 289 8.28 0.59 -6.47
CA THR A 289 7.95 0.01 -5.15
C THR A 289 7.80 1.11 -4.11
N VAL A 290 6.75 1.07 -3.30
CA VAL A 290 6.66 1.88 -2.07
C VAL A 290 7.11 1.03 -0.89
N THR A 291 8.10 1.49 -0.15
CA THR A 291 8.61 0.82 1.06
C THR A 291 8.66 1.79 2.23
N ASN A 292 8.05 1.43 3.35
CA ASN A 292 8.22 2.07 4.65
C ASN A 292 9.01 1.13 5.56
N ASN A 293 10.24 1.49 5.91
CA ASN A 293 11.06 0.87 6.95
C ASN A 293 11.14 1.74 8.22
N GLY A 294 10.88 3.04 8.08
CA GLY A 294 10.94 4.02 9.15
C GLY A 294 9.61 4.24 9.86
N VAL A 295 9.27 5.50 10.14
CA VAL A 295 8.07 5.89 10.88
C VAL A 295 7.22 6.84 10.04
N ILE A 296 5.90 6.60 10.01
CA ILE A 296 4.89 7.56 9.55
C ILE A 296 4.06 7.99 10.75
N SER A 297 4.00 9.29 11.03
CA SER A 297 3.37 9.85 12.22
C SER A 297 2.32 10.90 11.85
N PHE A 298 1.07 10.68 12.26
CA PHE A 298 -0.02 11.65 12.16
C PHE A 298 -0.10 12.46 13.47
N SER A 299 0.51 13.65 13.50
CA SER A 299 0.72 14.47 14.72
C SER A 299 -0.22 15.67 14.87
N GLY A 300 -0.90 16.08 13.80
CA GLY A 300 -1.43 17.45 13.71
C GLY A 300 -2.83 17.74 14.27
N GLY A 301 -3.71 16.76 14.53
CA GLY A 301 -5.10 17.06 14.90
C GLY A 301 -5.81 16.01 15.75
N ALA A 302 -6.92 16.42 16.39
CA ALA A 302 -7.84 15.53 17.11
C ALA A 302 -8.69 14.63 16.17
N SER A 303 -8.55 14.83 14.86
CA SER A 303 -9.24 14.08 13.82
C SER A 303 -8.32 13.02 13.24
N MET A 304 -8.88 11.85 12.93
CA MET A 304 -8.07 10.68 12.59
C MET A 304 -7.43 10.78 11.19
N GLY A 305 -6.19 10.32 11.07
CA GLY A 305 -5.41 10.40 9.83
C GLY A 305 -5.83 9.37 8.77
N THR A 306 -5.59 9.65 7.49
CA THR A 306 -5.81 8.71 6.38
C THR A 306 -4.49 8.34 5.71
N LEU A 307 -4.26 7.06 5.48
CA LEU A 307 -3.07 6.55 4.79
C LEU A 307 -3.46 5.88 3.46
N ASN A 308 -2.98 6.43 2.36
CA ASN A 308 -3.11 5.86 1.03
C ASN A 308 -1.73 5.55 0.46
N VAL A 309 -1.53 4.32 0.00
CA VAL A 309 -0.25 3.86 -0.59
C VAL A 309 -0.50 3.12 -1.88
N THR A 310 0.14 3.53 -2.97
CA THR A 310 0.03 2.88 -4.29
C THR A 310 1.40 2.63 -4.91
N GLY A 311 1.63 1.44 -5.44
CA GLY A 311 2.84 1.09 -6.20
C GLY A 311 2.70 -0.23 -6.95
N ALA A 312 3.72 -0.63 -7.73
CA ALA A 312 3.81 -1.98 -8.29
C ALA A 312 3.94 -2.99 -7.14
N ASN A 313 4.77 -2.69 -6.15
CA ASN A 313 4.80 -3.38 -4.87
C ASN A 313 4.62 -2.37 -3.73
N VAL A 314 4.06 -2.83 -2.61
CA VAL A 314 3.91 -2.03 -1.38
C VAL A 314 4.45 -2.83 -0.21
N ASN A 315 5.38 -2.26 0.53
CA ASN A 315 6.02 -2.88 1.69
C ASN A 315 5.90 -1.96 2.91
N LEU A 316 5.04 -2.28 3.87
CA LEU A 316 4.90 -1.55 5.12
C LEU A 316 5.52 -2.36 6.26
N TYR A 317 6.82 -2.21 6.48
CA TYR A 317 7.57 -2.89 7.55
C TYR A 317 7.79 -2.01 8.77
N GLY A 318 7.87 -0.69 8.57
CA GLY A 318 8.04 0.31 9.60
C GLY A 318 6.76 0.64 10.36
N ALA A 319 6.88 1.52 11.35
CA ALA A 319 5.78 1.91 12.22
C ALA A 319 4.85 2.93 11.55
N VAL A 320 3.59 2.89 11.94
CA VAL A 320 2.60 3.94 11.70
C VAL A 320 2.05 4.36 13.04
N ASN A 321 2.07 5.66 13.33
CA ASN A 321 1.71 6.25 14.61
C ASN A 321 0.72 7.39 14.42
N GLN A 322 -0.04 7.67 15.46
CA GLN A 322 -1.03 8.73 15.47
C GLN A 322 -1.14 9.39 16.84
N ALA A 323 -1.34 10.70 16.86
CA ALA A 323 -1.69 11.43 18.06
C ALA A 323 -3.19 11.24 18.35
N SER A 324 -3.52 10.90 19.59
CA SER A 324 -4.92 10.71 20.02
C SER A 324 -5.65 12.04 20.24
N VAL A 325 -4.92 13.15 20.30
CA VAL A 325 -5.43 14.52 20.48
C VAL A 325 -4.62 15.49 19.63
N ALA A 326 -5.20 16.64 19.27
CA ALA A 326 -4.51 17.68 18.52
C ALA A 326 -3.23 18.13 19.24
N GLY A 327 -2.09 18.11 18.54
CA GLY A 327 -0.79 18.49 19.09
C GLY A 327 -0.20 17.50 20.10
N GLY A 328 -0.81 16.32 20.29
CA GLY A 328 -0.27 15.27 21.13
C GLY A 328 0.92 14.54 20.50
N THR A 329 1.73 13.88 21.33
CA THR A 329 2.80 13.00 20.85
C THR A 329 2.21 11.80 20.10
N PRO A 330 2.60 11.52 18.85
CA PRO A 330 2.16 10.33 18.14
C PRO A 330 2.54 9.05 18.90
N THR A 331 1.57 8.15 19.05
CA THR A 331 1.76 6.83 19.66
C THR A 331 1.36 5.74 18.67
N ALA A 332 1.73 4.49 18.97
CA ALA A 332 1.34 3.35 18.15
C ALA A 332 -0.19 3.29 17.95
N LEU A 333 -0.60 2.82 16.78
CA LEU A 333 -2.02 2.62 16.47
C LEU A 333 -2.62 1.57 17.41
N THR A 334 -3.84 1.82 17.89
CA THR A 334 -4.63 0.89 18.70
C THR A 334 -6.11 1.00 18.32
N ALA A 335 -6.96 0.14 18.89
CA ALA A 335 -8.41 0.24 18.69
C ALA A 335 -9.01 1.57 19.20
N THR A 336 -8.37 2.22 20.18
CA THR A 336 -8.79 3.53 20.72
C THR A 336 -8.00 4.71 20.16
N ASN A 337 -6.94 4.43 19.40
CA ASN A 337 -6.17 5.42 18.64
C ASN A 337 -5.99 4.94 17.18
N PRO A 338 -7.08 4.83 16.39
CA PRO A 338 -7.02 4.33 15.03
C PRO A 338 -6.93 5.46 13.99
N LEU A 339 -6.46 5.12 12.79
CA LEU A 339 -6.60 5.94 11.61
C LEU A 339 -8.09 6.09 11.21
N ALA A 340 -8.43 7.09 10.41
CA ALA A 340 -9.74 7.20 9.80
C ALA A 340 -9.91 6.14 8.71
N ALA A 341 -8.91 6.00 7.84
CA ALA A 341 -8.94 5.06 6.74
C ALA A 341 -7.53 4.64 6.31
N VAL A 342 -7.47 3.43 5.74
CA VAL A 342 -6.27 2.85 5.15
C VAL A 342 -6.61 2.25 3.79
N SER A 343 -5.87 2.65 2.76
CA SER A 343 -5.93 2.07 1.42
C SER A 343 -4.53 1.73 0.92
N LEU A 344 -4.24 0.44 0.73
CA LEU A 344 -2.95 -0.07 0.27
C LEU A 344 -3.15 -0.81 -1.06
N ALA A 345 -2.50 -0.34 -2.12
CA ALA A 345 -2.66 -0.87 -3.47
C ALA A 345 -1.32 -1.21 -4.11
N ALA A 346 -1.04 -2.50 -4.26
CA ALA A 346 -0.02 -3.02 -5.14
C ALA A 346 -0.61 -3.31 -6.54
N GLY A 347 0.25 -3.40 -7.56
CA GLY A 347 -0.19 -3.74 -8.92
C GLY A 347 -0.90 -5.10 -8.97
N THR A 348 -2.01 -5.22 -9.70
CA THR A 348 -2.78 -6.48 -9.80
C THR A 348 -2.19 -7.47 -10.80
N SER A 349 -1.25 -7.03 -11.66
CA SER A 349 -0.54 -7.85 -12.65
C SER A 349 0.86 -8.26 -12.17
N GLY A 350 0.93 -8.90 -11.00
CA GLY A 350 2.17 -9.42 -10.40
C GLY A 350 2.70 -8.66 -9.18
N GLY A 351 2.06 -7.55 -8.81
CA GLY A 351 2.43 -6.75 -7.65
C GLY A 351 2.10 -7.38 -6.30
N VAL A 352 2.94 -7.14 -5.30
CA VAL A 352 2.79 -7.70 -3.96
C VAL A 352 2.64 -6.58 -2.92
N LEU A 353 1.61 -6.69 -2.09
CA LEU A 353 1.46 -5.94 -0.85
C LEU A 353 1.98 -6.78 0.32
N ASN A 354 3.02 -6.33 1.01
CA ASN A 354 3.55 -6.91 2.24
C ASN A 354 3.29 -5.98 3.42
N LEU A 355 2.55 -6.46 4.42
CA LEU A 355 2.30 -5.76 5.68
C LEU A 355 3.03 -6.47 6.81
N GLY A 356 4.00 -5.78 7.42
CA GLY A 356 4.77 -6.24 8.58
C GLY A 356 4.40 -5.56 9.90
N THR A 357 3.46 -4.62 9.89
CA THR A 357 3.00 -3.88 11.07
C THR A 357 1.50 -4.08 11.32
N MET A 358 1.05 -3.78 12.54
CA MET A 358 -0.38 -3.74 12.87
C MET A 358 -0.95 -2.36 12.53
N LEU A 359 -2.02 -2.34 11.74
CA LEU A 359 -2.78 -1.14 11.41
C LEU A 359 -4.13 -1.16 12.13
N TYR A 360 -4.54 -0.01 12.66
CA TYR A 360 -5.88 0.20 13.17
C TYR A 360 -6.54 1.33 12.39
N ALA A 361 -7.80 1.13 11.99
CA ALA A 361 -8.62 2.15 11.37
C ALA A 361 -10.02 2.17 12.01
N SER A 362 -10.76 3.26 11.90
CA SER A 362 -12.15 3.32 12.32
C SER A 362 -12.98 4.11 11.31
N GLY A 363 -13.99 3.45 10.76
CA GLY A 363 -14.92 4.02 9.80
C GLY A 363 -14.67 3.59 8.34
N GLY A 364 -15.73 3.74 7.55
CA GLY A 364 -15.69 3.59 6.09
C GLY A 364 -15.33 2.19 5.57
N THR A 365 -14.77 2.20 4.36
CA THR A 365 -14.25 1.02 3.66
C THR A 365 -12.75 1.16 3.54
N ASN A 366 -12.02 0.15 3.99
CA ASN A 366 -10.57 0.06 3.92
C ASN A 366 -10.20 -0.98 2.88
N ASN A 367 -9.14 -0.74 2.10
CA ASN A 367 -8.85 -1.56 0.92
C ASN A 367 -7.39 -2.02 0.92
N PHE A 368 -7.17 -3.32 0.84
CA PHE A 368 -5.88 -3.92 0.51
C PHE A 368 -6.00 -4.55 -0.88
N SER A 369 -5.09 -4.25 -1.79
CA SER A 369 -5.11 -4.82 -3.14
C SER A 369 -3.74 -5.15 -3.67
N GLY A 370 -3.67 -6.17 -4.52
CA GLY A 370 -2.46 -6.61 -5.20
C GLY A 370 -2.68 -7.94 -5.91
N ALA A 371 -1.73 -8.35 -6.75
CA ALA A 371 -1.72 -9.73 -7.24
C ALA A 371 -1.58 -10.71 -6.06
N ALA A 372 -0.76 -10.34 -5.08
CA ALA A 372 -0.76 -10.95 -3.76
C ALA A 372 -0.78 -9.92 -2.62
N VAL A 373 -1.47 -10.27 -1.53
CA VAL A 373 -1.48 -9.57 -0.23
C VAL A 373 -0.92 -10.52 0.83
N ARG A 374 0.11 -10.08 1.54
CA ARG A 374 0.82 -10.87 2.55
C ARG A 374 0.88 -10.10 3.85
N ILE A 375 0.32 -10.69 4.89
CA ILE A 375 0.39 -10.17 6.25
C ILE A 375 1.42 -11.01 6.99
N LEU A 376 2.63 -10.47 7.09
CA LEU A 376 3.81 -11.16 7.61
C LEU A 376 3.81 -11.20 9.15
N SER A 377 3.36 -10.10 9.76
CA SER A 377 3.26 -9.90 11.20
C SER A 377 2.22 -8.81 11.50
N GLY A 378 1.63 -8.83 12.71
CA GLY A 378 0.59 -7.87 13.09
C GLY A 378 -0.69 -8.05 12.26
N GLY A 379 -1.01 -7.08 11.41
CA GLY A 379 -2.15 -7.15 10.50
C GLY A 379 -3.03 -5.90 10.49
N TYR A 380 -4.34 -6.09 10.43
CA TYR A 380 -5.31 -5.01 10.38
C TYR A 380 -6.44 -5.27 11.37
N SER A 381 -6.87 -4.24 12.08
CA SER A 381 -8.04 -4.30 12.94
C SER A 381 -8.88 -3.02 12.86
N SER A 382 -10.18 -3.18 12.70
CA SER A 382 -11.13 -2.09 12.85
C SER A 382 -12.34 -2.53 13.68
N PRO A 383 -12.80 -1.73 14.65
CA PRO A 383 -14.04 -2.01 15.36
C PRO A 383 -15.29 -1.67 14.53
N THR A 384 -15.15 -0.95 13.41
CA THR A 384 -16.26 -0.46 12.57
C THR A 384 -15.96 -0.66 11.08
N GLY A 385 -16.97 -0.52 10.22
CA GLY A 385 -16.75 -0.50 8.77
C GLY A 385 -16.41 -1.86 8.12
N THR A 386 -15.79 -1.78 6.94
CA THR A 386 -15.48 -2.94 6.08
C THR A 386 -14.00 -2.95 5.69
N LEU A 387 -13.38 -4.13 5.69
CA LEU A 387 -12.10 -4.38 5.03
C LEU A 387 -12.34 -5.17 3.74
N ASN A 388 -11.92 -4.62 2.61
CA ASN A 388 -11.84 -5.33 1.33
C ASN A 388 -10.40 -5.72 1.05
N VAL A 389 -10.17 -6.98 0.73
CA VAL A 389 -8.90 -7.52 0.26
C VAL A 389 -9.09 -8.02 -1.16
N THR A 390 -8.64 -7.26 -2.15
CA THR A 390 -8.76 -7.59 -3.58
C THR A 390 -7.51 -8.27 -4.08
N LEU A 391 -7.67 -9.46 -4.66
CA LEU A 391 -6.57 -10.34 -5.05
C LEU A 391 -6.52 -10.52 -6.56
N GLY A 392 -5.32 -10.65 -7.11
CA GLY A 392 -5.13 -11.20 -8.45
C GLY A 392 -5.44 -12.70 -8.52
N SER A 393 -5.24 -13.28 -9.70
CA SER A 393 -5.43 -14.71 -9.97
C SER A 393 -4.10 -15.43 -10.18
N GLY A 394 -4.14 -16.77 -10.12
CA GLY A 394 -2.99 -17.62 -10.40
C GLY A 394 -1.87 -17.57 -9.34
N LYS A 395 -0.77 -18.25 -9.65
CA LYS A 395 0.38 -18.36 -8.76
C LYS A 395 1.20 -17.07 -8.76
N VAL A 396 1.29 -16.39 -7.62
CA VAL A 396 2.10 -15.16 -7.48
C VAL A 396 3.38 -15.42 -6.68
N GLY A 397 4.52 -15.25 -7.35
CA GLY A 397 5.85 -15.44 -6.77
C GLY A 397 6.14 -16.87 -6.28
N SER A 398 7.13 -17.01 -5.40
CA SER A 398 7.59 -18.30 -4.87
C SER A 398 6.58 -18.96 -3.92
N TYR A 399 5.83 -18.17 -3.14
CA TYR A 399 4.86 -18.67 -2.15
C TYR A 399 3.63 -19.32 -2.79
N GLY A 400 3.23 -18.87 -3.98
CA GLY A 400 2.12 -19.45 -4.75
C GLY A 400 0.70 -19.19 -4.21
N TYR A 401 0.57 -18.27 -3.26
CA TYR A 401 -0.71 -17.81 -2.72
C TYR A 401 -0.91 -16.33 -3.01
N ASN A 402 -2.16 -15.95 -3.30
CA ASN A 402 -2.58 -14.56 -3.48
C ASN A 402 -2.88 -13.90 -2.14
N LEU A 403 -3.40 -14.64 -1.15
CA LEU A 403 -3.45 -14.15 0.24
C LEU A 403 -2.59 -15.04 1.12
N SER A 404 -1.74 -14.44 1.94
CA SER A 404 -0.99 -15.15 2.97
C SER A 404 -1.11 -14.43 4.30
N LEU A 405 -1.74 -15.10 5.28
CA LEU A 405 -1.70 -14.69 6.69
C LEU A 405 -0.71 -15.60 7.39
N PHE A 406 0.38 -15.04 7.90
CA PHE A 406 1.38 -15.78 8.65
C PHE A 406 0.88 -16.07 10.07
N PRO A 407 1.50 -17.02 10.81
CA PRO A 407 1.13 -17.30 12.20
C PRO A 407 1.07 -16.04 13.06
N GLY A 408 -0.05 -15.84 13.78
CA GLY A 408 -0.30 -14.67 14.62
C GLY A 408 -0.78 -13.41 13.88
N ALA A 409 -0.75 -13.40 12.53
CA ALA A 409 -1.30 -12.30 11.76
C ALA A 409 -2.84 -12.29 11.81
N THR A 410 -3.45 -11.10 11.81
CA THR A 410 -4.91 -10.96 11.87
C THR A 410 -5.45 -9.97 10.85
N LEU A 411 -6.57 -10.29 10.22
CA LEU A 411 -7.42 -9.32 9.51
C LEU A 411 -8.77 -9.25 10.21
N SER A 412 -9.06 -8.14 10.88
CA SER A 412 -10.26 -7.98 11.70
C SER A 412 -11.06 -6.75 11.32
N ALA A 413 -12.34 -6.93 11.01
CA ALA A 413 -13.32 -5.86 10.84
C ALA A 413 -14.73 -6.43 11.04
N PRO A 414 -15.78 -5.63 11.30
CA PRO A 414 -17.15 -6.15 11.31
C PRO A 414 -17.51 -6.90 10.04
N THR A 415 -17.08 -6.39 8.88
CA THR A 415 -17.15 -7.09 7.59
C THR A 415 -15.75 -7.20 6.98
N VAL A 416 -15.33 -8.43 6.67
CA VAL A 416 -14.11 -8.71 5.90
C VAL A 416 -14.50 -9.39 4.59
N ASN A 417 -14.18 -8.76 3.47
CA ASN A 417 -14.38 -9.31 2.14
C ASN A 417 -13.03 -9.68 1.52
N ILE A 418 -12.81 -10.95 1.25
CA ILE A 418 -11.69 -11.44 0.45
C ILE A 418 -12.20 -11.66 -0.97
N ILE A 419 -11.84 -10.73 -1.86
CA ILE A 419 -12.33 -10.65 -3.23
C ILE A 419 -11.23 -11.20 -4.14
N GLY A 420 -11.21 -12.51 -4.31
CA GLY A 420 -10.39 -13.20 -5.30
C GLY A 420 -11.19 -13.62 -6.54
N THR A 421 -10.55 -14.43 -7.38
CA THR A 421 -11.19 -15.14 -8.48
C THR A 421 -11.48 -16.58 -8.05
N ASP A 422 -12.71 -17.04 -8.19
CA ASP A 422 -13.18 -18.39 -7.84
C ASP A 422 -13.30 -19.30 -9.08
N ALA A 423 -12.18 -19.44 -9.80
CA ALA A 423 -12.04 -20.31 -10.97
C ALA A 423 -10.83 -21.26 -10.80
N THR A 424 -10.65 -22.22 -11.72
CA THR A 424 -9.55 -23.22 -11.66
C THR A 424 -8.15 -22.61 -11.56
N ASN A 425 -7.94 -21.45 -12.19
CA ASN A 425 -6.70 -20.66 -12.09
C ASN A 425 -6.90 -19.40 -11.22
N GLY A 426 -7.84 -19.47 -10.28
CA GLY A 426 -8.24 -18.37 -9.42
C GLY A 426 -7.26 -18.09 -8.28
N SER A 427 -7.74 -17.38 -7.26
CA SER A 427 -6.91 -16.90 -6.16
C SER A 427 -6.72 -17.98 -5.09
N ASN A 428 -5.49 -18.29 -4.69
CA ASN A 428 -5.20 -19.26 -3.64
C ASN A 428 -4.90 -18.55 -2.31
N LEU A 429 -5.47 -19.05 -1.21
CA LEU A 429 -5.36 -18.46 0.14
C LEU A 429 -4.57 -19.39 1.06
N ASN A 430 -3.67 -18.83 1.86
CA ASN A 430 -2.99 -19.50 2.96
C ASN A 430 -3.24 -18.75 4.27
N LEU A 431 -4.02 -19.35 5.17
CA LEU A 431 -4.55 -18.76 6.39
C LEU A 431 -3.91 -19.42 7.63
N PHE A 432 -2.64 -19.12 7.88
CA PHE A 432 -1.97 -19.52 9.13
C PHE A 432 -2.18 -18.50 10.26
N GLY A 433 -2.65 -17.30 9.90
CA GLY A 433 -3.28 -16.34 10.79
C GLY A 433 -4.82 -16.37 10.66
N THR A 434 -5.48 -15.40 11.28
CA THR A 434 -6.95 -15.42 11.46
C THR A 434 -7.64 -14.27 10.73
N ILE A 435 -8.75 -14.57 10.06
CA ILE A 435 -9.72 -13.57 9.59
C ILE A 435 -10.85 -13.49 10.60
N THR A 436 -11.11 -12.29 11.13
CA THR A 436 -12.08 -12.05 12.20
C THR A 436 -13.15 -11.06 11.77
N GLY A 437 -14.43 -11.37 12.01
CA GLY A 437 -15.51 -10.41 11.77
C GLY A 437 -16.90 -10.90 12.15
N SER A 438 -17.90 -10.03 12.09
CA SER A 438 -19.31 -10.45 12.12
C SER A 438 -19.74 -11.05 10.79
N THR A 439 -19.15 -10.58 9.70
CA THR A 439 -19.32 -11.15 8.36
C THR A 439 -17.94 -11.36 7.74
N ALA A 440 -17.68 -12.56 7.25
CA ALA A 440 -16.50 -12.88 6.46
C ALA A 440 -16.96 -13.49 5.12
N ASN A 441 -16.72 -12.78 4.02
CA ASN A 441 -17.03 -13.24 2.67
C ASN A 441 -15.74 -13.54 1.94
N VAL A 442 -15.62 -14.73 1.35
CA VAL A 442 -14.41 -15.19 0.67
C VAL A 442 -14.77 -15.71 -0.71
N SER A 443 -14.13 -15.18 -1.75
CA SER A 443 -14.10 -15.75 -3.09
C SER A 443 -12.67 -16.16 -3.44
N ALA A 444 -12.47 -17.44 -3.73
CA ALA A 444 -11.14 -18.03 -3.93
C ALA A 444 -11.20 -19.29 -4.81
N ASN A 445 -10.05 -19.72 -5.33
CA ASN A 445 -9.88 -21.07 -5.83
C ASN A 445 -9.71 -22.04 -4.64
N THR A 446 -8.57 -21.97 -3.94
CA THR A 446 -8.29 -22.84 -2.78
C THR A 446 -8.15 -22.04 -1.49
N VAL A 447 -8.56 -22.63 -0.37
CA VAL A 447 -8.34 -22.10 0.98
C VAL A 447 -7.57 -23.12 1.80
N ASN A 448 -6.32 -22.80 2.10
CA ASN A 448 -5.47 -23.60 2.98
C ASN A 448 -5.35 -22.91 4.34
N ALA A 449 -5.36 -23.68 5.42
CA ALA A 449 -5.11 -23.17 6.76
C ALA A 449 -4.22 -24.14 7.55
N ASN A 450 -3.76 -23.71 8.73
CA ASN A 450 -3.21 -24.60 9.75
C ASN A 450 -4.15 -24.65 10.97
N SER A 451 -3.78 -25.39 12.02
CA SER A 451 -4.59 -25.51 13.24
C SER A 451 -4.68 -24.22 14.07
N ALA A 452 -3.83 -23.23 13.83
CA ALA A 452 -3.76 -21.97 14.59
C ALA A 452 -4.42 -20.78 13.87
N GLY A 453 -4.68 -20.90 12.57
CA GLY A 453 -5.29 -19.85 11.74
C GLY A 453 -6.74 -20.14 11.36
N GLY A 454 -7.16 -19.60 10.22
CA GLY A 454 -8.50 -19.79 9.67
C GLY A 454 -9.42 -18.60 9.94
N PHE A 455 -10.63 -18.87 10.45
CA PHE A 455 -11.67 -17.86 10.62
C PHE A 455 -12.16 -17.77 12.08
N SER A 456 -12.53 -16.57 12.51
CA SER A 456 -13.23 -16.32 13.78
C SER A 456 -14.41 -15.39 13.55
N VAL A 457 -15.62 -15.89 13.74
CA VAL A 457 -16.85 -15.14 13.48
C VAL A 457 -17.52 -14.77 14.81
N SER A 458 -17.99 -13.53 14.93
CA SER A 458 -18.72 -13.08 16.12
C SER A 458 -20.03 -13.85 16.31
N GLN A 459 -20.62 -13.76 17.50
CA GLN A 459 -21.93 -14.34 17.77
C GLN A 459 -22.98 -13.88 16.75
N GLY A 460 -23.73 -14.82 16.20
CA GLY A 460 -24.75 -14.58 15.17
C GLY A 460 -24.19 -14.16 13.81
N GLY A 461 -22.86 -14.14 13.64
CA GLY A 461 -22.22 -13.72 12.40
C GLY A 461 -22.28 -14.78 11.30
N THR A 462 -21.75 -14.43 10.12
CA THR A 462 -21.77 -15.26 8.92
C THR A 462 -20.38 -15.42 8.31
N LEU A 463 -20.01 -16.65 7.98
CA LEU A 463 -18.90 -16.98 7.10
C LEU A 463 -19.45 -17.52 5.79
N THR A 464 -19.09 -16.88 4.68
CA THR A 464 -19.46 -17.30 3.32
C THR A 464 -18.20 -17.61 2.53
N LEU A 465 -18.09 -18.85 2.04
CA LEU A 465 -16.99 -19.34 1.22
C LEU A 465 -17.49 -19.66 -0.19
N HIS A 466 -17.05 -18.91 -1.19
CA HIS A 466 -17.25 -19.18 -2.61
C HIS A 466 -15.94 -19.74 -3.17
N VAL A 467 -15.91 -21.03 -3.52
CA VAL A 467 -14.65 -21.74 -3.80
C VAL A 467 -14.69 -22.62 -5.05
N ALA A 468 -13.64 -22.58 -5.88
CA ALA A 468 -13.51 -23.47 -7.05
C ALA A 468 -12.68 -24.73 -6.80
N GLY A 469 -11.94 -24.77 -5.71
CA GLY A 469 -10.98 -25.82 -5.36
C GLY A 469 -11.12 -26.28 -3.91
N ASN A 470 -10.02 -26.79 -3.35
CA ASN A 470 -10.03 -27.39 -2.02
C ASN A 470 -10.09 -26.33 -0.90
N VAL A 471 -10.79 -26.67 0.19
CA VAL A 471 -10.80 -25.94 1.46
C VAL A 471 -10.33 -26.92 2.53
N ASN A 472 -9.05 -26.91 2.88
CA ASN A 472 -8.49 -27.90 3.80
C ASN A 472 -7.21 -27.43 4.50
N ASN A 473 -6.66 -28.28 5.38
CA ASN A 473 -5.28 -28.16 5.85
C ASN A 473 -4.50 -29.36 5.32
N PRO A 474 -3.74 -29.22 4.23
CA PRO A 474 -3.09 -30.38 3.59
C PRO A 474 -2.05 -31.06 4.48
N ASN A 475 -1.53 -30.36 5.49
CA ASN A 475 -0.49 -30.86 6.40
C ASN A 475 -1.03 -31.17 7.81
N GLY A 476 -2.34 -31.04 8.04
CA GLY A 476 -2.93 -31.09 9.39
C GLY A 476 -2.79 -32.45 10.06
N ALA A 477 -3.10 -33.52 9.33
CA ALA A 477 -2.99 -34.89 9.81
C ALA A 477 -1.55 -35.24 10.15
N ALA A 478 -0.61 -34.93 9.26
CA ALA A 478 0.82 -35.15 9.49
C ALA A 478 1.31 -34.37 10.74
N ALA A 479 0.91 -33.10 10.89
CA ALA A 479 1.25 -32.28 12.05
C ALA A 479 0.66 -32.83 13.37
N ALA A 480 -0.48 -33.53 13.31
CA ALA A 480 -1.08 -34.20 14.44
C ALA A 480 -0.53 -35.63 14.69
N GLY A 481 0.43 -36.11 13.89
CA GLY A 481 0.91 -37.49 13.97
C GLY A 481 -0.15 -38.53 13.59
N SER A 482 -1.10 -38.16 12.73
CA SER A 482 -2.25 -38.96 12.34
C SER A 482 -2.35 -39.09 10.82
N THR A 483 -3.06 -40.11 10.34
CA THR A 483 -3.48 -40.24 8.94
C THR A 483 -4.96 -39.90 8.74
N ALA A 484 -5.67 -39.57 9.81
CA ALA A 484 -7.09 -39.27 9.75
C ALA A 484 -7.35 -37.93 9.04
N PHE A 485 -8.17 -37.98 7.98
CA PHE A 485 -8.56 -36.79 7.23
C PHE A 485 -9.26 -35.74 8.10
N ASN A 486 -9.85 -36.14 9.24
CA ASN A 486 -10.49 -35.25 10.20
C ASN A 486 -9.56 -34.16 10.73
N TYR A 487 -8.23 -34.30 10.62
CA TYR A 487 -7.25 -33.28 10.98
C TYR A 487 -6.90 -32.31 9.85
N ASN A 488 -7.29 -32.61 8.60
CA ASN A 488 -7.00 -31.78 7.43
C ASN A 488 -8.08 -30.71 7.20
N TYR A 489 -8.45 -29.96 8.24
CA TYR A 489 -9.56 -29.00 8.21
C TYR A 489 -9.09 -27.55 8.20
N VAL A 490 -9.94 -26.66 7.69
CA VAL A 490 -9.85 -25.22 7.95
C VAL A 490 -10.59 -24.90 9.25
N PRO A 491 -9.92 -24.32 10.27
CA PRO A 491 -10.59 -23.98 11.53
C PRO A 491 -11.53 -22.78 11.37
N VAL A 492 -12.68 -22.87 12.02
CA VAL A 492 -13.67 -21.78 12.11
C VAL A 492 -14.11 -21.68 13.56
N THR A 493 -13.83 -20.58 14.23
CA THR A 493 -14.38 -20.31 15.57
C THR A 493 -15.69 -19.55 15.42
N MET A 494 -16.78 -20.09 15.97
CA MET A 494 -18.08 -19.43 16.05
C MET A 494 -18.34 -19.02 17.50
N GLN A 495 -18.38 -17.73 17.78
CA GLN A 495 -18.52 -17.24 19.16
C GLN A 495 -19.98 -17.37 19.68
N GLY A 496 -20.12 -17.48 21.01
CA GLY A 496 -21.40 -17.45 21.70
C GLY A 496 -22.34 -18.60 21.31
N THR A 497 -23.59 -18.26 20.99
CA THR A 497 -24.66 -19.23 20.67
C THR A 497 -24.54 -19.86 19.28
N GLY A 498 -23.62 -19.39 18.43
CA GLY A 498 -23.35 -19.91 17.09
C GLY A 498 -23.35 -18.84 16.00
N GLY A 499 -23.16 -19.27 14.75
CA GLY A 499 -23.20 -18.44 13.55
C GLY A 499 -23.62 -19.22 12.30
N THR A 500 -23.63 -18.57 11.14
CA THR A 500 -23.96 -19.19 9.85
C THR A 500 -22.69 -19.50 9.07
N LEU A 501 -22.55 -20.73 8.60
CA LEU A 501 -21.51 -21.16 7.67
C LEU A 501 -22.16 -21.48 6.32
N THR A 502 -21.81 -20.73 5.30
CA THR A 502 -22.27 -20.93 3.92
C THR A 502 -21.07 -21.33 3.07
N VAL A 503 -21.12 -22.49 2.44
CA VAL A 503 -20.10 -22.93 1.47
C VAL A 503 -20.77 -23.11 0.12
N ARG A 504 -20.22 -22.47 -0.91
CA ARG A 504 -20.74 -22.45 -2.28
C ARG A 504 -19.60 -22.80 -3.24
N PRO A 505 -19.56 -24.02 -3.78
CA PRO A 505 -18.59 -24.33 -4.81
C PRO A 505 -18.97 -23.59 -6.11
N SER A 506 -17.98 -23.03 -6.82
CA SER A 506 -18.18 -22.16 -7.99
C SER A 506 -17.84 -22.81 -9.33
N ALA A 507 -16.99 -23.85 -9.36
CA ALA A 507 -16.49 -24.45 -10.59
C ALA A 507 -16.98 -25.89 -10.81
N TYR A 508 -17.45 -26.17 -12.03
CA TYR A 508 -17.81 -27.49 -12.55
C TYR A 508 -16.59 -28.19 -13.13
N THR A 509 -15.66 -28.62 -12.28
CA THR A 509 -14.50 -29.38 -12.77
C THR A 509 -14.74 -30.88 -12.63
N SER A 510 -14.06 -31.69 -13.45
CA SER A 510 -14.10 -33.15 -13.35
C SER A 510 -13.37 -33.70 -12.12
N GLN A 511 -12.63 -32.86 -11.38
CA GLN A 511 -11.98 -33.26 -10.12
C GLN A 511 -12.88 -32.95 -8.92
N ALA A 512 -12.94 -33.90 -7.99
CA ALA A 512 -13.68 -33.71 -6.75
C ALA A 512 -13.06 -32.60 -5.91
N GLN A 513 -13.86 -31.58 -5.57
CA GLN A 513 -13.47 -30.57 -4.59
C GLN A 513 -13.57 -31.15 -3.19
N PHE A 514 -12.52 -30.99 -2.39
CA PHE A 514 -12.50 -31.40 -0.99
C PHE A 514 -12.67 -30.18 -0.09
N VAL A 515 -13.82 -30.07 0.55
CA VAL A 515 -14.10 -29.06 1.58
C VAL A 515 -14.12 -29.73 2.93
N ASN A 516 -13.23 -29.33 3.83
CA ASN A 516 -13.16 -29.82 5.20
C ASN A 516 -13.04 -28.64 6.16
N VAL A 517 -14.09 -28.42 6.93
CA VAL A 517 -14.22 -27.32 7.88
C VAL A 517 -14.51 -27.87 9.27
N LEU A 518 -13.78 -27.37 10.26
CA LEU A 518 -14.07 -27.64 11.67
C LEU A 518 -14.53 -26.37 12.35
N VAL A 519 -15.76 -26.39 12.84
CA VAL A 519 -16.37 -25.34 13.63
C VAL A 519 -16.11 -25.58 15.11
N ASN A 520 -15.39 -24.67 15.76
CA ASN A 520 -15.37 -24.60 17.21
C ASN A 520 -16.55 -23.75 17.69
N GLY A 521 -17.62 -24.42 18.14
CA GLY A 521 -18.90 -23.82 18.53
C GLY A 521 -20.09 -24.44 17.81
N ASN A 522 -21.23 -23.75 17.85
CA ASN A 522 -22.44 -24.11 17.10
C ASN A 522 -22.41 -23.48 15.70
N ALA A 523 -22.91 -24.17 14.69
CA ALA A 523 -23.10 -23.61 13.35
C ALA A 523 -24.46 -23.97 12.75
N THR A 524 -25.02 -23.01 12.03
CA THR A 524 -26.09 -23.24 11.05
C THR A 524 -25.45 -23.30 9.67
N LEU A 525 -25.69 -24.38 8.92
CA LEU A 525 -25.24 -24.48 7.54
C LEU A 525 -26.22 -23.74 6.64
N GLY A 526 -25.76 -22.63 6.06
CA GLY A 526 -26.52 -21.83 5.11
C GLY A 526 -26.66 -22.53 3.76
N GLY A 527 -27.60 -22.04 2.95
CA GLY A 527 -27.85 -22.58 1.62
C GLY A 527 -26.61 -22.54 0.74
N THR A 528 -26.33 -23.64 0.05
CA THR A 528 -25.15 -23.82 -0.83
C THR A 528 -25.26 -23.06 -2.15
N GLY A 529 -26.41 -22.42 -2.39
CA GLY A 529 -26.76 -21.82 -3.67
C GLY A 529 -27.24 -22.83 -4.71
N TYR A 530 -27.24 -24.13 -4.39
CA TYR A 530 -27.85 -25.14 -5.24
C TYR A 530 -29.29 -25.40 -4.83
N THR A 531 -30.19 -25.27 -5.78
CA THR A 531 -31.54 -25.82 -5.63
C THR A 531 -31.43 -27.35 -5.57
N PRO A 532 -32.05 -28.01 -4.58
CA PRO A 532 -32.25 -29.45 -4.60
C PRO A 532 -32.69 -29.91 -6.00
N PRO A 533 -31.99 -30.88 -6.62
CA PRO A 533 -32.36 -31.30 -7.96
C PRO A 533 -33.75 -31.92 -7.99
N LEU A 534 -34.17 -32.55 -6.89
CA LEU A 534 -35.38 -33.35 -6.80
C LEU A 534 -36.14 -32.94 -5.54
N ALA A 535 -37.45 -32.77 -5.68
CA ALA A 535 -38.37 -32.64 -4.55
C ALA A 535 -39.03 -34.00 -4.30
N LEU A 536 -39.43 -34.26 -3.05
CA LEU A 536 -40.11 -35.50 -2.69
C LEU A 536 -41.35 -35.75 -3.57
N GLY A 537 -41.38 -36.89 -4.25
CA GLY A 537 -42.45 -37.31 -5.17
C GLY A 537 -42.40 -36.67 -6.56
N ALA A 538 -41.45 -35.77 -6.82
CA ALA A 538 -41.28 -35.16 -8.14
C ALA A 538 -40.56 -36.11 -9.11
N ASN A 539 -40.56 -35.73 -10.39
CA ASN A 539 -39.73 -36.35 -11.42
C ASN A 539 -38.82 -35.30 -12.04
N ILE A 540 -37.55 -35.66 -12.26
CA ILE A 540 -36.61 -34.80 -13.01
C ILE A 540 -35.92 -35.56 -14.11
N VAL A 541 -35.52 -34.84 -15.15
CA VAL A 541 -34.54 -35.33 -16.12
C VAL A 541 -33.15 -35.13 -15.49
N PRO A 542 -32.31 -36.18 -15.37
CA PRO A 542 -30.92 -36.02 -14.97
C PRO A 542 -30.21 -34.95 -15.81
N ASN A 543 -29.62 -33.95 -15.16
CA ASN A 543 -28.78 -32.95 -15.82
C ASN A 543 -27.33 -33.08 -15.37
N ALA A 544 -26.39 -33.03 -16.32
CA ALA A 544 -24.95 -33.22 -16.12
C ALA A 544 -24.22 -32.09 -15.38
N SER A 545 -24.94 -31.05 -14.98
CA SER A 545 -24.34 -29.83 -14.44
C SER A 545 -24.09 -29.82 -12.93
N TYR A 546 -24.15 -30.94 -12.20
CA TYR A 546 -23.89 -30.92 -10.75
C TYR A 546 -22.43 -31.27 -10.43
N PRO A 547 -21.71 -30.45 -9.65
CA PRO A 547 -20.33 -30.76 -9.26
C PRO A 547 -20.32 -31.96 -8.32
N ASN A 548 -19.47 -32.96 -8.59
CA ASN A 548 -19.21 -34.00 -7.60
C ASN A 548 -18.21 -33.45 -6.57
N SER A 549 -18.68 -33.19 -5.35
CA SER A 549 -17.85 -32.56 -4.31
C SER A 549 -17.99 -33.27 -2.96
N HIS A 550 -16.95 -33.19 -2.14
CA HIS A 550 -16.85 -33.85 -0.85
C HIS A 550 -16.84 -32.78 0.24
N LEU A 551 -17.92 -32.71 1.02
CA LEU A 551 -18.02 -31.80 2.16
C LEU A 551 -17.88 -32.57 3.47
N VAL A 552 -16.97 -32.10 4.30
CA VAL A 552 -16.78 -32.51 5.68
C VAL A 552 -17.00 -31.27 6.54
N VAL A 553 -18.01 -31.30 7.40
CA VAL A 553 -18.21 -30.30 8.46
C VAL A 553 -18.24 -31.00 9.80
N SER A 554 -17.30 -30.65 10.66
CA SER A 554 -17.29 -31.08 12.05
C SER A 554 -17.58 -29.87 12.94
N ALA A 555 -18.32 -30.04 14.03
CA ALA A 555 -18.55 -28.99 15.01
C ALA A 555 -18.34 -29.47 16.43
N THR A 556 -17.76 -28.65 17.31
CA THR A 556 -17.67 -28.96 18.74
C THR A 556 -19.02 -28.81 19.47
N GLY A 557 -19.93 -28.02 18.88
CA GLY A 557 -21.30 -27.84 19.34
C GLY A 557 -22.35 -28.45 18.39
N ASN A 558 -23.50 -27.80 18.31
CA ASN A 558 -24.62 -28.21 17.47
C ASN A 558 -24.42 -27.83 15.99
N LEU A 559 -24.91 -28.67 15.10
CA LEU A 559 -25.08 -28.38 13.67
C LEU A 559 -26.58 -28.23 13.37
N SER A 560 -26.96 -27.16 12.67
CA SER A 560 -28.33 -26.96 12.18
C SER A 560 -28.32 -26.87 10.66
N LEU A 561 -29.22 -27.58 9.98
CA LEU A 561 -29.32 -27.61 8.52
C LEU A 561 -30.78 -27.42 8.10
N GLY A 562 -31.06 -26.42 7.26
CA GLY A 562 -32.40 -26.15 6.73
C GLY A 562 -32.39 -26.01 5.21
N GLY A 563 -33.01 -26.95 4.49
CA GLY A 563 -33.04 -26.93 3.02
C GLY A 563 -31.65 -27.03 2.39
N PHE A 564 -30.78 -27.86 2.96
CA PHE A 564 -29.36 -27.94 2.62
C PHE A 564 -29.13 -28.98 1.51
N ASN A 565 -28.51 -28.55 0.40
CA ASN A 565 -28.17 -29.43 -0.72
C ASN A 565 -26.67 -29.41 -1.00
N TRP A 566 -25.98 -30.53 -0.88
CA TRP A 566 -24.57 -30.66 -1.25
C TRP A 566 -24.33 -31.86 -2.18
N PRO A 567 -24.22 -31.67 -3.50
CA PRO A 567 -24.07 -32.77 -4.43
C PRO A 567 -22.76 -33.54 -4.21
N GLY A 568 -22.86 -34.85 -3.93
CA GLY A 568 -21.72 -35.74 -3.73
C GLY A 568 -21.64 -36.32 -2.32
N MET A 569 -20.47 -36.28 -1.69
CA MET A 569 -20.27 -36.85 -0.36
C MET A 569 -20.53 -35.77 0.70
N LEU A 570 -21.37 -36.09 1.70
CA LEU A 570 -21.66 -35.18 2.81
C LEU A 570 -21.33 -35.85 4.15
N TYR A 571 -20.33 -35.34 4.87
CA TYR A 571 -19.94 -35.82 6.19
C TYR A 571 -20.17 -34.71 7.22
N LEU A 572 -21.04 -35.00 8.19
CA LEU A 572 -21.43 -34.09 9.26
C LEU A 572 -21.09 -34.73 10.60
N ALA A 573 -20.35 -34.05 11.46
CA ALA A 573 -19.94 -34.60 12.75
C ALA A 573 -20.12 -33.62 13.91
N ASN A 574 -20.52 -34.15 15.07
CA ASN A 574 -20.34 -33.46 16.34
C ASN A 574 -19.13 -34.06 17.06
N VAL A 575 -18.07 -33.29 17.25
CA VAL A 575 -16.79 -33.73 17.83
C VAL A 575 -16.59 -33.17 19.23
N SER A 576 -15.87 -33.86 20.11
CA SER A 576 -15.69 -33.41 21.50
C SER A 576 -14.80 -32.16 21.61
N SER A 577 -13.81 -32.01 20.72
CA SER A 577 -12.92 -30.85 20.68
C SER A 577 -12.34 -30.64 19.29
N ALA A 578 -11.95 -29.40 18.99
CA ALA A 578 -11.21 -29.06 17.76
C ALA A 578 -9.82 -29.72 17.72
N SER A 579 -9.19 -29.88 18.89
CA SER A 579 -7.87 -30.53 19.01
C SER A 579 -7.90 -32.03 18.78
N ASN A 580 -9.08 -32.67 18.88
CA ASN A 580 -9.25 -34.10 18.67
C ASN A 580 -10.55 -34.38 17.88
N PRO A 581 -10.57 -34.08 16.57
CA PRO A 581 -11.75 -34.17 15.72
C PRO A 581 -12.18 -35.60 15.39
N THR A 582 -11.48 -36.62 15.89
CA THR A 582 -11.85 -38.03 15.70
C THR A 582 -12.74 -38.56 16.83
N VAL A 583 -12.88 -37.82 17.94
CA VAL A 583 -13.70 -38.21 19.08
C VAL A 583 -15.05 -37.49 18.99
N LEU A 584 -16.14 -38.26 19.07
CA LEU A 584 -17.49 -37.71 18.97
C LEU A 584 -17.93 -37.03 20.28
N SER A 585 -18.67 -35.94 20.14
CA SER A 585 -19.27 -35.22 21.27
C SER A 585 -20.39 -36.01 21.92
N SER A 586 -20.54 -35.88 23.24
CA SER A 586 -21.70 -36.39 23.99
C SER A 586 -22.84 -35.37 24.12
N SER A 587 -22.59 -34.10 23.78
CA SER A 587 -23.53 -32.99 23.97
C SER A 587 -24.09 -32.42 22.67
N GLY A 588 -23.27 -32.36 21.61
CA GLY A 588 -23.67 -31.82 20.32
C GLY A 588 -24.72 -32.69 19.61
N THR A 589 -25.63 -32.04 18.89
CA THR A 589 -26.61 -32.70 18.02
C THR A 589 -26.58 -32.13 16.60
N ILE A 590 -27.17 -32.89 15.66
CA ILE A 590 -27.45 -32.45 14.30
C ILE A 590 -28.97 -32.24 14.19
N THR A 591 -29.38 -31.01 13.90
CA THR A 591 -30.78 -30.61 13.79
C THR A 591 -31.15 -30.36 12.33
N LEU A 592 -32.24 -30.97 11.88
CA LEU A 592 -32.82 -30.77 10.56
C LEU A 592 -34.03 -29.84 10.68
N THR A 593 -33.98 -28.70 9.99
CA THR A 593 -35.08 -27.72 9.87
C THR A 593 -35.64 -27.65 8.45
N GLY A 594 -35.20 -28.56 7.58
CA GLY A 594 -35.72 -28.78 6.23
C GLY A 594 -35.06 -30.02 5.62
N ALA A 595 -35.26 -30.24 4.32
CA ALA A 595 -34.62 -31.34 3.61
C ALA A 595 -33.09 -31.20 3.60
N VAL A 596 -32.39 -32.32 3.78
CA VAL A 596 -30.95 -32.45 3.56
C VAL A 596 -30.72 -33.42 2.42
N THR A 597 -30.12 -32.95 1.33
CA THR A 597 -29.92 -33.75 0.12
C THR A 597 -28.47 -33.69 -0.34
N ASN A 598 -27.98 -34.80 -0.88
CA ASN A 598 -26.66 -34.87 -1.53
C ASN A 598 -26.72 -35.48 -2.94
N VAL A 599 -27.93 -35.54 -3.51
CA VAL A 599 -28.21 -36.23 -4.77
C VAL A 599 -27.39 -35.65 -5.92
N ILE A 600 -26.67 -36.52 -6.64
CA ILE A 600 -26.12 -36.22 -7.97
C ILE A 600 -27.04 -36.86 -9.01
N PRO A 601 -27.79 -36.08 -9.80
CA PRO A 601 -28.77 -36.64 -10.75
C PRO A 601 -28.14 -37.55 -11.81
N THR A 602 -26.91 -37.27 -12.24
CA THR A 602 -26.23 -38.11 -13.24
C THR A 602 -25.56 -39.36 -12.67
N ASN A 603 -25.47 -39.51 -11.35
CA ASN A 603 -24.78 -40.63 -10.73
C ASN A 603 -25.62 -41.26 -9.61
N VAL A 604 -26.51 -42.17 -10.00
CA VAL A 604 -27.30 -43.00 -9.08
C VAL A 604 -26.57 -44.27 -8.62
N GLY A 605 -25.38 -44.56 -9.16
CA GLY A 605 -24.73 -45.87 -9.10
C GLY A 605 -23.72 -46.05 -7.97
N LEU A 606 -22.76 -45.13 -7.80
CA LEU A 606 -21.66 -45.29 -6.83
C LEU A 606 -21.05 -43.94 -6.41
N GLY A 607 -20.59 -43.85 -5.15
CA GLY A 607 -19.67 -42.80 -4.68
C GLY A 607 -20.29 -41.60 -3.95
N GLY A 608 -21.61 -41.56 -3.79
CA GLY A 608 -22.30 -40.58 -2.94
C GLY A 608 -22.71 -41.18 -1.59
N GLY A 609 -23.03 -40.33 -0.61
CA GLY A 609 -23.56 -40.77 0.68
C GLY A 609 -23.60 -39.64 1.71
N ILE A 610 -24.29 -39.90 2.81
CA ILE A 610 -24.37 -38.97 3.93
C ILE A 610 -23.85 -39.68 5.18
N TRP A 611 -22.95 -39.03 5.92
CA TRP A 611 -22.43 -39.51 7.20
C TRP A 611 -22.89 -38.54 8.28
N PHE A 612 -23.68 -39.05 9.23
CA PHE A 612 -24.10 -38.34 10.43
C PHE A 612 -23.32 -38.89 11.62
N MET A 613 -22.12 -38.38 11.83
CA MET A 613 -21.20 -38.82 12.88
C MET A 613 -21.51 -38.10 14.20
N THR A 614 -22.53 -38.59 14.89
CA THR A 614 -23.01 -38.03 16.16
C THR A 614 -23.45 -39.14 17.12
N ASN A 615 -23.34 -38.87 18.43
CA ASN A 615 -23.82 -39.76 19.49
C ASN A 615 -25.30 -39.49 19.87
N LYS A 616 -25.93 -38.48 19.26
CA LYS A 616 -27.32 -38.09 19.52
C LYS A 616 -28.19 -38.38 18.32
N ALA A 617 -29.45 -38.72 18.58
CA ALA A 617 -30.44 -38.80 17.52
C ALA A 617 -30.54 -37.45 16.78
N LEU A 618 -30.74 -37.51 15.46
CA LEU A 618 -31.03 -36.35 14.64
C LEU A 618 -32.29 -35.65 15.17
N SER A 619 -32.15 -34.37 15.48
CA SER A 619 -33.25 -33.54 15.96
C SER A 619 -34.05 -32.98 14.79
N GLY A 620 -35.36 -32.80 14.96
CA GLY A 620 -36.23 -32.18 13.97
C GLY A 620 -36.60 -33.05 12.76
N ILE A 621 -36.04 -34.25 12.63
CA ILE A 621 -36.36 -35.17 11.53
C ILE A 621 -37.86 -35.50 11.48
N SER A 622 -38.48 -35.33 10.32
CA SER A 622 -39.93 -35.49 10.11
C SER A 622 -40.24 -35.63 8.61
N SER A 623 -41.53 -35.73 8.25
CA SER A 623 -41.95 -35.70 6.83
C SER A 623 -41.63 -34.37 6.13
N ALA A 624 -41.50 -33.26 6.87
CA ALA A 624 -41.08 -31.96 6.34
C ALA A 624 -39.55 -31.78 6.35
N ASN A 625 -38.85 -32.49 7.24
CA ASN A 625 -37.41 -32.39 7.46
C ASN A 625 -36.78 -33.78 7.26
N TYR A 626 -36.50 -34.14 6.02
CA TYR A 626 -36.06 -35.48 5.64
C TYR A 626 -34.63 -35.47 5.07
N VAL A 627 -34.08 -36.67 4.90
CA VAL A 627 -32.78 -36.89 4.27
C VAL A 627 -32.99 -37.55 2.92
N GLU A 628 -32.31 -37.05 1.88
CA GLU A 628 -32.37 -37.61 0.54
C GLU A 628 -30.96 -37.86 0.00
N THR A 629 -30.73 -39.06 -0.54
CA THR A 629 -29.46 -39.45 -1.17
C THR A 629 -29.71 -40.23 -2.45
N ASN A 630 -28.69 -40.60 -3.22
CA ASN A 630 -28.90 -41.51 -4.36
C ASN A 630 -29.25 -42.93 -3.86
N THR A 631 -30.08 -43.68 -4.56
CA THR A 631 -30.61 -44.97 -4.06
C THR A 631 -29.56 -46.05 -3.75
N ASN A 632 -28.36 -45.99 -4.35
CA ASN A 632 -27.25 -46.90 -4.05
C ASN A 632 -26.18 -46.28 -3.12
N SER A 633 -26.49 -45.14 -2.49
CA SER A 633 -25.63 -44.44 -1.54
C SER A 633 -26.03 -44.77 -0.11
N TYR A 634 -25.06 -44.73 0.81
CA TYR A 634 -25.29 -45.07 2.21
C TYR A 634 -25.59 -43.83 3.06
N VAL A 635 -26.47 -44.00 4.04
CA VAL A 635 -26.60 -43.09 5.19
C VAL A 635 -25.93 -43.75 6.38
N ASN A 636 -24.82 -43.17 6.85
CA ASN A 636 -23.95 -43.77 7.86
C ASN A 636 -24.10 -43.06 9.20
N PHE A 637 -24.08 -43.84 10.28
CA PHE A 637 -23.99 -43.39 11.67
C PHE A 637 -22.83 -44.10 12.37
N PRO A 638 -22.34 -43.60 13.52
CA PRO A 638 -21.32 -44.30 14.29
C PRO A 638 -21.85 -45.64 14.79
N LEU A 639 -21.10 -46.73 14.60
CA LEU A 639 -21.51 -48.08 14.99
C LEU A 639 -21.91 -48.18 16.46
N ALA A 640 -21.14 -47.54 17.34
CA ALA A 640 -21.36 -47.57 18.79
C ALA A 640 -22.61 -46.79 19.27
N SER A 641 -23.21 -45.95 18.41
CA SER A 641 -24.35 -45.10 18.79
C SER A 641 -25.70 -45.86 18.81
N GLY A 642 -25.80 -47.00 18.12
CA GLY A 642 -27.06 -47.70 17.89
C GLY A 642 -28.06 -46.97 16.97
N LEU A 643 -27.72 -45.77 16.47
CA LEU A 643 -28.62 -44.93 15.68
C LEU A 643 -28.98 -45.57 14.33
N ALA A 644 -28.03 -46.23 13.67
CA ALA A 644 -28.31 -46.94 12.42
C ALA A 644 -29.40 -48.01 12.59
N ALA A 645 -29.36 -48.76 13.70
CA ALA A 645 -30.39 -49.77 14.00
C ALA A 645 -31.74 -49.12 14.34
N ALA A 646 -31.73 -47.99 15.07
CA ALA A 646 -32.95 -47.24 15.39
C ALA A 646 -33.62 -46.68 14.13
N TYR A 647 -32.85 -46.00 13.27
CA TYR A 647 -33.37 -45.42 12.03
C TYR A 647 -33.68 -46.47 10.96
N GLY A 648 -32.93 -47.56 10.89
CA GLY A 648 -33.22 -48.68 9.99
C GLY A 648 -34.56 -49.38 10.29
N LYS A 649 -35.02 -49.39 11.54
CA LYS A 649 -36.33 -49.96 11.91
C LYS A 649 -37.52 -49.09 11.50
N VAL A 650 -37.39 -47.76 11.59
CA VAL A 650 -38.51 -46.82 11.39
C VAL A 650 -38.50 -46.20 10.01
N ASN A 651 -37.32 -45.97 9.45
CA ASN A 651 -36.99 -45.58 8.07
C ASN A 651 -38.07 -44.79 7.29
N SER A 652 -38.73 -43.82 7.93
CA SER A 652 -39.85 -43.08 7.32
C SER A 652 -39.42 -41.75 6.73
N TYR A 653 -38.15 -41.37 6.92
CA TYR A 653 -37.64 -40.02 6.64
C TYR A 653 -36.32 -40.02 5.85
N PHE A 654 -35.90 -41.18 5.34
CA PHE A 654 -34.73 -41.32 4.49
C PHE A 654 -35.18 -41.77 3.10
N TYR A 655 -34.79 -41.02 2.07
CA TYR A 655 -35.22 -41.22 0.70
C TYR A 655 -34.03 -41.42 -0.23
N GLY A 656 -34.25 -42.22 -1.27
CA GLY A 656 -33.31 -42.49 -2.34
C GLY A 656 -33.81 -41.94 -3.68
N ALA A 657 -32.97 -41.20 -4.39
CA ALA A 657 -33.17 -40.84 -5.79
C ALA A 657 -32.86 -42.05 -6.69
N THR A 658 -33.89 -42.58 -7.34
CA THR A 658 -33.87 -43.79 -8.18
C THR A 658 -34.34 -43.46 -9.60
N PRO A 659 -33.89 -44.21 -10.63
CA PRO A 659 -34.56 -44.20 -11.93
C PRO A 659 -36.06 -44.49 -11.77
N ASN A 660 -36.89 -43.71 -12.48
CA ASN A 660 -38.33 -43.90 -12.49
C ASN A 660 -38.67 -45.16 -13.30
N ALA A 661 -39.36 -46.11 -12.65
CA ALA A 661 -39.71 -47.40 -13.24
C ALA A 661 -40.60 -47.28 -14.49
N ASN A 662 -41.36 -46.19 -14.62
CA ASN A 662 -42.30 -45.94 -15.72
C ASN A 662 -41.72 -45.01 -16.80
N ALA A 663 -40.55 -44.41 -16.56
CA ALA A 663 -39.88 -43.49 -17.46
C ALA A 663 -38.37 -43.51 -17.18
N SER A 664 -37.62 -44.38 -17.88
CA SER A 664 -36.21 -44.65 -17.61
C SER A 664 -35.26 -43.46 -17.74
N ASN A 665 -35.71 -42.36 -18.37
CA ASN A 665 -35.00 -41.09 -18.49
C ASN A 665 -35.29 -40.10 -17.35
N LEU A 666 -36.16 -40.46 -16.39
CA LEU A 666 -36.49 -39.64 -15.24
C LEU A 666 -35.93 -40.25 -13.96
N LEU A 667 -35.59 -39.39 -13.00
CA LEU A 667 -35.39 -39.77 -11.60
C LEU A 667 -36.63 -39.44 -10.80
N THR A 668 -36.91 -40.27 -9.81
CA THR A 668 -37.93 -40.03 -8.78
C THR A 668 -37.36 -40.38 -7.41
N THR A 669 -38.11 -40.04 -6.35
CA THR A 669 -37.75 -40.39 -4.97
C THR A 669 -38.50 -41.63 -4.52
N GLN A 670 -37.84 -42.52 -3.79
CA GLN A 670 -38.48 -43.60 -3.06
C GLN A 670 -37.92 -43.69 -1.64
N LEU A 671 -38.58 -44.43 -0.75
CA LEU A 671 -38.03 -44.72 0.57
C LEU A 671 -36.68 -45.43 0.42
N LEU A 672 -35.66 -44.97 1.11
CA LEU A 672 -34.35 -45.62 1.09
C LEU A 672 -34.49 -47.00 1.76
N PRO A 673 -34.02 -48.12 1.22
CA PRO A 673 -34.13 -49.40 1.91
C PRO A 673 -33.32 -49.40 3.21
N SER A 674 -33.82 -50.04 4.28
CA SER A 674 -33.14 -50.05 5.59
C SER A 674 -31.74 -50.66 5.55
N SER A 675 -31.47 -51.51 4.56
CA SER A 675 -30.14 -52.05 4.29
C SER A 675 -29.13 -51.00 3.86
N TYR A 676 -29.51 -49.77 3.54
CA TYR A 676 -28.59 -48.66 3.19
C TYR A 676 -28.34 -47.70 4.36
N ILE A 677 -28.91 -47.98 5.54
CA ILE A 677 -28.65 -47.24 6.78
C ILE A 677 -27.66 -48.05 7.63
N TYR A 678 -26.39 -47.62 7.66
CA TYR A 678 -25.28 -48.39 8.24
C TYR A 678 -24.68 -47.77 9.50
N GLY A 679 -24.22 -48.64 10.41
CA GLY A 679 -23.28 -48.28 11.46
C GLY A 679 -21.84 -48.48 10.97
N ARG A 680 -20.98 -47.46 11.09
CA ARG A 680 -19.55 -47.52 10.75
C ARG A 680 -18.64 -47.04 11.86
#